data_AF-A0A1H2SRN4-F1
#
_entry.id   AF-A0A1H2SRN4-F1
#
_cell.length_a   1.000
_cell.length_b   1.000
_cell.length_c   1.000
_cell.angle_alpha   90.00
_cell.angle_beta   90.00
_cell.angle_gamma   90.00
#
_symmetry.space_group_name_H-M   'P 1'
#
loop_
_entity.id
_entity.type
_entity.pdbx_description
1 polymer ?
#
loop_
_entity_poly.entity_id
_entity_poly.type
_entity_poly.pdbx_seq_one_letter_code
_entity_poly.pdbx_strand_id
1 'polypeptide(L)'
;MTEQSATGVVQMEWEGWTERLASYRVYKYNGREAGFDLNKFYTFLERGCAQVDGYDPESLAQAIYPQLRDGMTTSEIAKIAIQAAVEMTNVSEPKWQFVAARLLLLDCYKQAGRNRGYDFIGYGDFHELIEQLERIGRYGTYVREHFSQEEIKELAAYIKPERDYLFNYVGLKQLMDRYAIRNLAGGIMELPQELFMGVAMHLAMKEQDRLHWAKRFYDMLSTLQATVATPTLSNARKPFHQLSSCFIDMPEDDLVSIYATDEAFARVSKFGGGMGIYVGKIRARGSAIRNHPGASGGVVPWIRNFNNTAVSCNQLGMRSGAAAVYLDVWHKDILDFLQLRTNNGDERMKAHDIFPGVCIPDLFMRRVEERGTWHLFCPYEVQKVMGFSLEDAWGEEFERRYEACVNHSDLPRSEIPAIEIMKRMMQSAFETGTPFIFFRDAANRLNPNKHAGMIYCSNLCTEIMQNMSPSRRSEEIVEGDIVTVRQQAGDFVVCNLSSLNLGRCRDRESIRETVRRQIRAMDNVIDLNHYPVAQAAITNRKYRAVGLGISGYHQYLAENGLVWESEQHLRHVDELFEWINYFAIEASLELAKEKGPYPLFHGSDWETGEYFELRGYRSRPGGPDWDTLREQVARYGVRNAYLVAIAPTSSTSLIAGSTAGIDPVFARFFLEEKKNGVVPQTAPNLNERTFWYYKEAHTIDQSWSIKACAVRQRHVDQSQSFNLYITPDISAKAFLDLYLLAWKQGLKTVYYVRSKAVEVEDCVACSS
;
A
#
# COMPACT_ATOMS: atom_id res chain seq x y z
N MET A 1 26.89 22.57 -47.57
CA MET A 1 26.33 23.94 -47.48
C MET A 1 24.84 23.82 -47.20
N THR A 2 24.45 23.57 -45.95
CA THR A 2 23.03 23.64 -45.47
C THR A 2 22.91 23.51 -43.94
N GLU A 3 23.99 23.68 -43.16
CA GLU A 3 23.89 23.81 -41.69
C GLU A 3 23.83 25.29 -41.22
N GLN A 4 24.22 26.25 -42.06
CA GLN A 4 24.21 27.67 -41.70
C GLN A 4 22.84 28.37 -41.85
N SER A 5 21.83 27.73 -42.45
CA SER A 5 20.50 28.34 -42.64
C SER A 5 19.52 28.02 -41.51
N ALA A 6 19.70 26.93 -40.75
CA ALA A 6 18.84 26.59 -39.62
C ALA A 6 19.15 27.47 -38.39
N THR A 7 20.43 27.75 -38.12
CA THR A 7 20.87 28.61 -37.02
C THR A 7 20.44 30.07 -37.19
N GLY A 8 20.40 30.58 -38.44
CA GLY A 8 19.98 31.95 -38.74
C GLY A 8 18.47 32.19 -38.62
N VAL A 9 17.64 31.19 -38.94
CA VAL A 9 16.17 31.27 -38.77
C VAL A 9 15.77 31.18 -37.30
N VAL A 10 16.44 30.31 -36.53
CA VAL A 10 16.24 30.20 -35.07
C VAL A 10 16.67 31.48 -34.34
N GLN A 11 17.78 32.12 -34.76
CA GLN A 11 18.20 33.43 -34.21
C GLN A 11 17.21 34.56 -34.51
N MET A 12 16.66 34.63 -35.73
CA MET A 12 15.67 35.66 -36.11
C MET A 12 14.33 35.52 -35.37
N GLU A 13 13.86 34.28 -35.10
CA GLU A 13 12.66 34.08 -34.26
C GLU A 13 12.90 34.49 -32.80
N TRP A 14 14.13 34.34 -32.30
CA TRP A 14 14.52 34.67 -30.93
C TRP A 14 14.48 36.18 -30.64
N GLU A 15 14.98 37.00 -31.56
CA GLU A 15 14.93 38.47 -31.43
C GLU A 15 13.47 38.99 -31.42
N GLY A 16 12.59 38.40 -32.23
CA GLY A 16 11.17 38.77 -32.30
C GLY A 16 10.38 38.49 -31.02
N TRP A 17 10.65 37.37 -30.33
CA TRP A 17 10.01 37.07 -29.04
C TRP A 17 10.54 37.96 -27.91
N THR A 18 11.83 38.27 -27.93
CA THR A 18 12.49 39.07 -26.89
C THR A 18 11.90 40.48 -26.80
N GLU A 19 11.75 41.16 -27.94
CA GLU A 19 11.12 42.48 -28.01
C GLU A 19 9.64 42.44 -27.62
N ARG A 20 8.91 41.43 -28.10
CA ARG A 20 7.48 41.26 -27.82
C ARG A 20 7.20 40.98 -26.34
N LEU A 21 8.00 40.14 -25.70
CA LEU A 21 7.83 39.83 -24.28
C LEU A 21 8.20 41.04 -23.41
N ALA A 22 9.21 41.83 -23.80
CA ALA A 22 9.56 43.06 -23.08
C ALA A 22 8.41 44.07 -23.00
N SER A 23 7.46 44.05 -23.95
CA SER A 23 6.27 44.91 -23.91
C SER A 23 5.11 44.35 -23.09
N TYR A 24 5.20 43.11 -22.56
CA TYR A 24 4.11 42.50 -21.81
C TYR A 24 4.04 43.02 -20.37
N ARG A 25 2.80 43.26 -19.91
CA ARG A 25 2.45 43.52 -18.53
C ARG A 25 2.22 42.20 -17.81
N VAL A 26 2.73 42.11 -16.58
CA VAL A 26 2.52 40.96 -15.69
C VAL A 26 2.01 41.40 -14.33
N TYR A 27 1.11 40.62 -13.76
CA TYR A 27 0.58 40.87 -12.42
C TYR A 27 1.31 40.02 -11.37
N LYS A 28 1.87 40.67 -10.37
CA LYS A 28 2.44 40.00 -9.19
C LYS A 28 1.31 39.44 -8.32
N TYR A 29 1.65 38.58 -7.38
CA TYR A 29 0.67 37.94 -6.48
C TYR A 29 -0.19 38.94 -5.69
N ASN A 30 0.37 40.08 -5.31
CA ASN A 30 -0.35 41.15 -4.61
C ASN A 30 -1.17 42.07 -5.54
N GLY A 31 -1.36 41.69 -6.80
CA GLY A 31 -2.07 42.48 -7.81
C GLY A 31 -1.25 43.62 -8.43
N ARG A 32 -0.01 43.84 -7.98
CA ARG A 32 0.86 44.90 -8.53
C ARG A 32 1.22 44.57 -9.98
N GLU A 33 0.97 45.53 -10.87
CA GLU A 33 1.44 45.50 -12.26
C GLU A 33 2.95 45.74 -12.33
N ALA A 34 3.64 44.98 -13.18
CA ALA A 34 5.04 45.15 -13.52
C ALA A 34 5.27 44.76 -14.99
N GLY A 35 6.38 45.19 -15.59
CA GLY A 35 6.82 44.65 -16.88
C GLY A 35 7.28 43.19 -16.75
N PHE A 36 7.16 42.45 -17.84
CA PHE A 36 7.79 41.13 -17.96
C PHE A 36 9.31 41.29 -17.90
N ASP A 37 9.96 40.54 -17.02
CA ASP A 37 11.40 40.58 -16.81
C ASP A 37 12.00 39.28 -17.37
N LEU A 38 12.58 39.38 -18.57
CA LEU A 38 13.13 38.26 -19.29
C LEU A 38 14.31 37.62 -18.55
N ASN A 39 15.19 38.42 -17.93
CA ASN A 39 16.34 37.92 -17.19
C ASN A 39 15.87 37.10 -15.97
N LYS A 40 14.86 37.60 -15.25
CA LYS A 40 14.26 36.89 -14.12
C LYS A 40 13.55 35.60 -14.56
N PHE A 41 12.88 35.62 -15.71
CA PHE A 41 12.26 34.44 -16.29
C PHE A 41 13.31 33.40 -16.69
N TYR A 42 14.35 33.80 -17.42
CA TYR A 42 15.43 32.91 -17.84
C TYR A 42 16.19 32.33 -16.63
N THR A 43 16.49 33.14 -15.61
CA THR A 43 17.10 32.66 -14.34
C THR A 43 16.22 31.58 -13.67
N PHE A 44 14.90 31.68 -13.77
CA PHE A 44 13.99 30.66 -13.24
C PHE A 44 14.10 29.35 -14.04
N LEU A 45 14.21 29.41 -15.36
CA LEU A 45 14.43 28.24 -16.21
C LEU A 45 15.82 27.62 -15.99
N GLU A 46 16.87 28.44 -15.89
CA GLU A 46 18.23 28.00 -15.57
C GLU A 46 18.27 27.23 -14.25
N ARG A 47 17.61 27.73 -13.20
CA ARG A 47 17.52 27.02 -11.92
C ARG A 47 16.76 25.69 -12.03
N GLY A 48 15.77 25.62 -12.93
CA GLY A 48 15.07 24.37 -13.24
C GLY A 48 15.96 23.35 -13.94
N CYS A 49 16.78 23.79 -14.89
CA CYS A 49 17.64 22.92 -15.71
C CYS A 49 19.01 22.60 -15.07
N ALA A 50 19.44 23.38 -14.08
CA ALA A 50 20.73 23.20 -13.41
C ALA A 50 20.95 21.74 -12.97
N GLN A 51 22.15 21.17 -13.14
CA GLN A 51 22.46 19.80 -12.69
C GLN A 51 21.56 18.70 -13.29
N VAL A 52 20.93 18.94 -14.45
CA VAL A 52 20.26 17.91 -15.25
C VAL A 52 20.99 17.81 -16.59
N ASP A 53 21.99 16.93 -16.68
CA ASP A 53 22.86 16.82 -17.85
C ASP A 53 22.08 16.57 -19.14
N GLY A 54 22.32 17.41 -20.16
CA GLY A 54 21.72 17.33 -21.50
C GLY A 54 20.42 18.14 -21.67
N TYR A 55 20.02 18.94 -20.68
CA TYR A 55 18.76 19.69 -20.68
C TYR A 55 19.05 21.18 -20.48
N ASP A 56 18.73 22.01 -21.46
CA ASP A 56 19.09 23.42 -21.47
C ASP A 56 17.86 24.35 -21.34
N PRO A 57 18.04 25.53 -20.72
CA PRO A 57 16.96 26.50 -20.53
C PRO A 57 16.50 27.17 -21.83
N GLU A 58 17.28 27.17 -22.91
CA GLU A 58 16.92 27.81 -24.18
C GLU A 58 15.83 27.00 -24.89
N SER A 59 16.01 25.68 -24.98
CA SER A 59 15.02 24.74 -25.52
C SER A 59 13.69 24.86 -24.77
N LEU A 60 13.73 24.94 -23.44
CA LEU A 60 12.55 25.13 -22.62
C LEU A 60 11.91 26.52 -22.84
N ALA A 61 12.71 27.57 -22.96
CA ALA A 61 12.20 28.92 -23.21
C ALA A 61 11.46 29.01 -24.56
N GLN A 62 12.01 28.39 -25.61
CA GLN A 62 11.39 28.31 -26.93
C GLN A 62 10.02 27.62 -26.90
N ALA A 63 9.89 26.55 -26.11
CA ALA A 63 8.60 25.86 -25.92
C ALA A 63 7.56 26.72 -25.17
N ILE A 64 8.01 27.65 -24.32
CA ILE A 64 7.14 28.48 -23.47
C ILE A 64 6.72 29.78 -24.15
N TYR A 65 7.59 30.46 -24.90
CA TYR A 65 7.31 31.78 -25.46
C TYR A 65 5.97 31.89 -26.21
N PRO A 66 5.59 30.92 -27.08
CA PRO A 66 4.30 30.97 -27.79
C PRO A 66 3.08 30.93 -26.88
N GLN A 67 3.22 30.43 -25.65
CA GLN A 67 2.13 30.26 -24.70
C GLN A 67 1.91 31.49 -23.81
N LEU A 68 2.89 32.41 -23.75
CA LEU A 68 2.84 33.63 -22.94
C LEU A 68 1.95 34.69 -23.58
N ARG A 69 1.17 35.40 -22.75
CA ARG A 69 0.23 36.45 -23.15
C ARG A 69 0.42 37.71 -22.30
N ASP A 70 0.05 38.86 -22.87
CA ASP A 70 0.00 40.11 -22.11
C ASP A 70 -1.05 40.02 -20.99
N GLY A 71 -0.73 40.58 -19.82
CA GLY A 71 -1.61 40.61 -18.65
C GLY A 71 -1.64 39.33 -17.81
N MET A 72 -0.69 38.40 -17.99
CA MET A 72 -0.61 37.18 -17.18
C MET A 72 -0.10 37.44 -15.77
N THR A 73 -0.57 36.64 -14.82
CA THR A 73 0.00 36.60 -13.47
C THR A 73 1.31 35.83 -13.45
N THR A 74 2.20 36.18 -12.53
CA THR A 74 3.44 35.43 -12.28
C THR A 74 3.21 33.95 -11.90
N SER A 75 2.05 33.61 -11.34
CA SER A 75 1.65 32.23 -11.03
C SER A 75 1.29 31.45 -12.30
N GLU A 76 0.56 32.07 -13.22
CA GLU A 76 0.23 31.44 -14.50
C GLU A 76 1.49 31.22 -15.35
N ILE A 77 2.43 32.17 -15.38
CA ILE A 77 3.72 32.02 -16.08
C ILE A 77 4.50 30.81 -15.53
N ALA A 78 4.57 30.67 -14.19
CA ALA A 78 5.23 29.52 -13.57
C ALA A 78 4.53 28.19 -13.93
N LYS A 79 3.19 28.16 -13.92
CA LYS A 79 2.41 26.96 -14.32
C LYS A 79 2.66 26.57 -15.78
N ILE A 80 2.71 27.54 -16.70
CA ILE A 80 3.04 27.28 -18.10
C ILE A 80 4.45 26.69 -18.22
N ALA A 81 5.45 27.27 -17.54
CA ALA A 81 6.81 26.75 -17.58
C ALA A 81 6.92 25.32 -17.05
N ILE A 82 6.23 25.02 -15.95
CA ILE A 82 6.15 23.66 -15.38
C ILE A 82 5.50 22.71 -16.39
N GLN A 83 4.36 23.08 -16.95
CA GLN A 83 3.60 22.24 -17.88
C GLN A 83 4.37 21.98 -19.18
N ALA A 84 5.05 23.00 -19.73
CA ALA A 84 5.90 22.84 -20.90
C ALA A 84 7.01 21.80 -20.64
N ALA A 85 7.69 21.89 -19.49
CA ALA A 85 8.69 20.89 -19.10
C ALA A 85 8.08 19.48 -18.92
N VAL A 86 6.83 19.36 -18.42
CA VAL A 86 6.13 18.07 -18.35
C VAL A 86 5.89 17.49 -19.75
N GLU A 87 5.37 18.31 -20.67
CA GLU A 87 5.04 17.90 -22.05
C GLU A 87 6.26 17.53 -22.89
N MET A 88 7.42 18.12 -22.60
CA MET A 88 8.69 17.75 -23.23
C MET A 88 9.18 16.35 -22.83
N THR A 89 8.65 15.77 -21.75
CA THR A 89 9.07 14.43 -21.28
C THR A 89 8.67 13.35 -22.29
N ASN A 90 9.67 12.68 -22.85
CA ASN A 90 9.51 11.60 -23.82
C ASN A 90 10.51 10.46 -23.56
N VAL A 91 10.43 9.38 -24.34
CA VAL A 91 11.28 8.18 -24.18
C VAL A 91 12.77 8.48 -24.32
N SER A 92 13.14 9.36 -25.24
CA SER A 92 14.54 9.74 -25.50
C SER A 92 15.05 10.74 -24.48
N GLU A 93 14.16 11.60 -23.96
CA GLU A 93 14.50 12.66 -23.02
C GLU A 93 13.68 12.58 -21.72
N PRO A 94 13.78 11.49 -20.95
CA PRO A 94 12.93 11.29 -19.77
C PRO A 94 13.25 12.25 -18.62
N LYS A 95 14.42 12.90 -18.58
CA LYS A 95 14.79 13.76 -17.43
C LYS A 95 14.11 15.14 -17.41
N TRP A 96 13.34 15.49 -18.45
CA TRP A 96 12.44 16.66 -18.40
C TRP A 96 11.50 16.61 -17.19
N GLN A 97 11.14 15.40 -16.72
CA GLN A 97 10.36 15.21 -15.49
C GLN A 97 11.04 15.78 -14.23
N PHE A 98 12.39 15.81 -14.16
CA PHE A 98 13.14 16.37 -13.03
C PHE A 98 13.24 17.88 -13.14
N VAL A 99 13.37 18.42 -14.36
CA VAL A 99 13.29 19.87 -14.62
C VAL A 99 11.92 20.40 -14.20
N ALA A 100 10.84 19.73 -14.61
CA ALA A 100 9.48 20.05 -14.21
C ALA A 100 9.29 20.00 -12.68
N ALA A 101 9.86 18.99 -11.99
CA ALA A 101 9.86 18.93 -10.53
C ALA A 101 10.58 20.13 -9.89
N ARG A 102 11.75 20.53 -10.41
CA ARG A 102 12.51 21.67 -9.87
C ARG A 102 11.78 23.00 -10.05
N LEU A 103 11.14 23.21 -11.20
CA LEU A 103 10.31 24.39 -11.43
C LEU A 103 9.10 24.42 -10.48
N LEU A 104 8.45 23.26 -10.27
CA LEU A 104 7.39 23.11 -9.28
C LEU A 104 7.87 23.41 -7.86
N LEU A 105 9.04 22.89 -7.47
CA LEU A 105 9.64 23.12 -6.17
C LEU A 105 9.92 24.61 -5.92
N LEU A 106 10.48 25.31 -6.91
CA LEU A 106 10.74 26.75 -6.82
C LEU A 106 9.44 27.55 -6.65
N ASP A 107 8.35 27.13 -7.29
CA ASP A 107 7.03 27.74 -7.07
C ASP A 107 6.50 27.42 -5.65
N CYS A 108 6.65 26.19 -5.16
CA CYS A 108 6.32 25.81 -3.79
C CYS A 108 7.09 26.64 -2.76
N TYR A 109 8.40 26.85 -2.93
CA TYR A 109 9.21 27.71 -2.06
C TYR A 109 8.69 29.14 -2.03
N LYS A 110 8.35 29.71 -3.20
CA LYS A 110 7.75 31.06 -3.25
C LYS A 110 6.39 31.11 -2.58
N GLN A 111 5.55 30.08 -2.72
CA GLN A 111 4.25 30.01 -2.07
C GLN A 111 4.39 29.92 -0.55
N ALA A 112 5.27 29.04 -0.05
CA ALA A 112 5.55 28.88 1.37
C ALA A 112 6.10 30.18 1.98
N GLY A 113 7.08 30.82 1.35
CA GLY A 113 7.61 32.12 1.80
C GLY A 113 6.55 33.20 1.92
N ARG A 114 5.68 33.34 0.91
CA ARG A 114 4.54 34.26 0.95
C ARG A 114 3.57 33.95 2.10
N ASN A 115 3.22 32.68 2.28
CA ASN A 115 2.25 32.27 3.30
C ASN A 115 2.81 32.34 4.72
N ARG A 116 4.14 32.27 4.88
CA ARG A 116 4.85 32.32 6.17
C ARG A 116 5.45 33.69 6.50
N GLY A 117 5.53 34.61 5.53
CA GLY A 117 5.98 35.99 5.73
C GLY A 117 7.48 36.24 5.51
N TYR A 118 8.17 35.44 4.68
CA TYR A 118 9.57 35.67 4.29
C TYR A 118 9.76 35.78 2.76
N ASP A 119 10.81 36.49 2.32
CA ASP A 119 11.01 36.89 0.91
C ASP A 119 12.26 36.25 0.24
N PHE A 120 12.74 35.12 0.76
CA PHE A 120 13.81 34.35 0.12
C PHE A 120 13.31 33.00 -0.40
N ILE A 121 14.08 32.36 -1.29
CA ILE A 121 13.75 31.06 -1.86
C ILE A 121 14.29 29.95 -0.97
N GLY A 122 13.41 29.06 -0.51
CA GLY A 122 13.76 27.88 0.27
C GLY A 122 12.98 27.78 1.57
N TYR A 123 13.64 27.23 2.58
CA TYR A 123 13.08 26.90 3.89
C TYR A 123 13.13 28.08 4.86
N GLY A 124 11.99 28.44 5.45
CA GLY A 124 11.90 29.39 6.56
C GLY A 124 12.25 28.76 7.92
N ASP A 125 11.96 29.46 9.00
CA ASP A 125 12.13 28.92 10.36
C ASP A 125 11.14 27.77 10.61
N PHE A 126 11.69 26.59 10.93
CA PHE A 126 10.89 25.37 11.11
C PHE A 126 10.12 25.37 12.42
N HIS A 127 10.67 25.95 13.49
CA HIS A 127 9.96 26.06 14.76
C HIS A 127 8.74 26.98 14.59
N GLU A 128 8.92 28.16 13.99
CA GLU A 128 7.84 29.10 13.71
C GLU A 128 6.75 28.48 12.83
N LEU A 129 7.11 27.68 11.82
CA LEU A 129 6.14 26.91 11.02
C LEU A 129 5.26 26.02 11.91
N ILE A 130 5.87 25.25 12.81
CA ILE A 130 5.14 24.37 13.74
C ILE A 130 4.20 25.22 14.60
N GLU A 131 4.67 26.33 15.17
CA GLU A 131 3.82 27.21 16.01
C GLU A 131 2.64 27.78 15.24
N GLN A 132 2.87 28.25 14.00
CA GLN A 132 1.82 28.81 13.15
C GLN A 132 0.76 27.76 12.81
N LEU A 133 1.19 26.54 12.45
CA LEU A 133 0.30 25.45 12.09
C LEU A 133 -0.45 24.87 13.30
N GLU A 134 0.19 24.82 14.47
CA GLU A 134 -0.44 24.44 15.74
C GLU A 134 -1.55 25.42 16.10
N ARG A 135 -1.29 26.73 16.00
CA ARG A 135 -2.25 27.80 16.34
C ARG A 135 -3.54 27.72 15.51
N ILE A 136 -3.47 27.21 14.28
CA ILE A 136 -4.64 27.00 13.40
C ILE A 136 -5.17 25.55 13.43
N GLY A 137 -4.70 24.72 14.36
CA GLY A 137 -5.18 23.34 14.55
C GLY A 137 -4.80 22.37 13.44
N ARG A 138 -3.71 22.63 12.71
CA ARG A 138 -3.23 21.80 11.60
C ARG A 138 -2.00 20.97 11.94
N TYR A 139 -1.29 21.30 13.02
CA TYR A 139 -0.19 20.53 13.59
C TYR A 139 -0.54 20.03 15.00
N GLY A 140 -0.05 18.85 15.39
CA GLY A 140 -0.28 18.31 16.73
C GLY A 140 0.54 19.02 17.80
N THR A 141 -0.11 19.45 18.88
CA THR A 141 0.54 20.10 20.05
C THR A 141 1.60 19.19 20.69
N TYR A 142 1.33 17.88 20.67
CA TYR A 142 2.20 16.84 21.23
C TYR A 142 3.63 16.89 20.70
N VAL A 143 3.89 17.43 19.50
CA VAL A 143 5.26 17.53 18.97
C VAL A 143 6.10 18.48 19.83
N ARG A 144 5.58 19.65 20.19
CA ARG A 144 6.27 20.61 21.05
C ARG A 144 6.21 20.25 22.54
N GLU A 145 5.28 19.39 22.93
CA GLU A 145 5.27 18.78 24.27
C GLU A 145 6.44 17.78 24.45
N HIS A 146 6.93 17.20 23.35
CA HIS A 146 8.02 16.21 23.37
C HIS A 146 9.37 16.74 22.88
N PHE A 147 9.41 17.80 22.08
CA PHE A 147 10.65 18.42 21.61
C PHE A 147 10.68 19.89 22.02
N SER A 148 11.73 20.26 22.75
CA SER A 148 12.01 21.64 23.11
C SER A 148 12.33 22.48 21.86
N GLN A 149 12.22 23.80 22.00
CA GLN A 149 12.55 24.72 20.91
C GLN A 149 13.98 24.54 20.38
N GLU A 150 14.96 24.28 21.27
CA GLU A 150 16.35 24.10 20.86
C GLU A 150 16.58 22.77 20.15
N GLU A 151 15.91 21.70 20.58
CA GLU A 151 15.89 20.42 19.87
C GLU A 151 15.29 20.55 18.47
N ILE A 152 14.19 21.29 18.33
CA ILE A 152 13.56 21.56 17.03
C ILE A 152 14.51 22.35 16.12
N LYS A 153 15.22 23.35 16.66
CA LYS A 153 16.23 24.11 15.90
C LYS A 153 17.42 23.23 15.48
N GLU A 154 17.86 22.31 16.34
CA GLU A 154 18.91 21.35 16.01
C GLU A 154 18.49 20.44 14.85
N LEU A 155 17.26 19.92 14.89
CA LEU A 155 16.70 19.11 13.81
C LEU A 155 16.48 19.94 12.54
N ALA A 156 16.06 21.20 12.66
CA ALA A 156 15.95 22.13 11.53
C ALA A 156 17.31 22.36 10.86
N ALA A 157 18.39 22.48 11.63
CA ALA A 157 19.75 22.60 11.10
C ALA A 157 20.26 21.31 10.43
N TYR A 158 19.66 20.15 10.74
CA TYR A 158 20.00 18.87 10.11
C TYR A 158 19.32 18.67 8.75
N ILE A 159 18.24 19.41 8.45
CA ILE A 159 17.53 19.33 7.17
C ILE A 159 18.50 19.55 5.99
N LYS A 160 18.30 18.75 4.94
CA LYS A 160 19.09 18.73 3.69
C LYS A 160 18.22 19.16 2.50
N PRO A 161 18.10 20.47 2.20
CA PRO A 161 17.30 20.97 1.09
C PRO A 161 17.65 20.37 -0.28
N GLU A 162 18.92 20.00 -0.48
CA GLU A 162 19.40 19.35 -1.70
C GLU A 162 18.69 18.02 -2.03
N ARG A 163 18.08 17.37 -1.02
CA ARG A 163 17.28 16.15 -1.22
C ARG A 163 15.95 16.40 -1.91
N ASP A 164 15.49 17.65 -2.00
CA ASP A 164 14.31 17.99 -2.81
C ASP A 164 14.54 17.74 -4.31
N TYR A 165 15.80 17.73 -4.77
CA TYR A 165 16.14 17.44 -6.16
C TYR A 165 16.08 15.94 -6.51
N LEU A 166 15.78 15.07 -5.54
CA LEU A 166 15.60 13.64 -5.78
C LEU A 166 14.24 13.30 -6.41
N PHE A 167 13.26 14.21 -6.32
CA PHE A 167 11.91 14.00 -6.82
C PHE A 167 11.82 14.23 -8.33
N ASN A 168 11.06 13.37 -9.01
CA ASN A 168 10.47 13.71 -10.30
C ASN A 168 9.18 14.51 -10.12
N TYR A 169 8.66 15.08 -11.22
CA TYR A 169 7.47 15.93 -11.20
C TYR A 169 6.28 15.28 -10.50
N VAL A 170 5.95 14.04 -10.88
CA VAL A 170 4.78 13.33 -10.35
C VAL A 170 4.91 13.06 -8.86
N GLY A 171 6.11 12.63 -8.42
CA GLY A 171 6.39 12.37 -7.02
C GLY A 171 6.29 13.62 -6.16
N LEU A 172 6.90 14.73 -6.58
CA LEU A 172 6.81 16.01 -5.86
C LEU A 172 5.37 16.53 -5.84
N LYS A 173 4.69 16.49 -6.99
CA LYS A 173 3.30 16.93 -7.11
C LYS A 173 2.39 16.15 -6.17
N GLN A 174 2.50 14.82 -6.16
CA GLN A 174 1.74 13.96 -5.27
C GLN A 174 2.00 14.28 -3.79
N LEU A 175 3.28 14.45 -3.42
CA LEU A 175 3.67 14.82 -2.05
C LEU A 175 3.06 16.15 -1.61
N MET A 176 3.17 17.19 -2.45
CA MET A 176 2.69 18.53 -2.12
C MET A 176 1.18 18.66 -2.18
N ASP A 177 0.50 17.97 -3.10
CA ASP A 177 -0.95 18.05 -3.25
C ASP A 177 -1.69 17.30 -2.15
N ARG A 178 -1.23 16.09 -1.78
CA ARG A 178 -1.96 15.22 -0.84
C ARG A 178 -1.41 15.22 0.58
N TYR A 179 -0.09 15.36 0.76
CA TYR A 179 0.53 15.09 2.05
C TYR A 179 0.89 16.36 2.80
N ALA A 180 1.45 17.38 2.14
CA ALA A 180 1.90 18.61 2.78
C ALA A 180 0.78 19.35 3.53
N ILE A 181 1.09 19.89 4.71
CA ILE A 181 0.15 20.70 5.48
C ILE A 181 -0.04 22.06 4.83
N ARG A 182 -1.31 22.45 4.72
CA ARG A 182 -1.77 23.72 4.13
C ARG A 182 -2.43 24.59 5.20
N ASN A 183 -2.47 25.90 4.96
CA ASN A 183 -3.24 26.82 5.78
C ASN A 183 -4.75 26.64 5.55
N LEU A 184 -5.58 27.39 6.29
CA LEU A 184 -7.05 27.30 6.19
C LEU A 184 -7.61 27.74 4.82
N ALA A 185 -6.85 28.53 4.06
CA ALA A 185 -7.19 28.95 2.70
C ALA A 185 -6.65 28.00 1.61
N GLY A 186 -6.02 26.88 1.98
CA GLY A 186 -5.44 25.90 1.04
C GLY A 186 -4.04 26.24 0.52
N GLY A 187 -3.42 27.32 0.99
CA GLY A 187 -2.06 27.71 0.65
C GLY A 187 -1.01 26.77 1.26
N ILE A 188 0.07 26.51 0.52
CA ILE A 188 1.20 25.67 0.95
C ILE A 188 1.92 26.33 2.13
N MET A 189 2.09 25.59 3.24
CA MET A 189 2.85 26.02 4.42
C MET A 189 4.10 25.18 4.61
N GLU A 190 3.93 23.86 4.59
CA GLU A 190 4.99 22.87 4.80
C GLU A 190 5.68 22.51 3.48
N LEU A 191 7.01 22.44 3.50
CA LEU A 191 7.85 22.01 2.39
C LEU A 191 8.32 20.55 2.55
N PRO A 192 8.84 19.89 1.49
CA PRO A 192 9.09 18.44 1.52
C PRO A 192 10.02 17.97 2.67
N GLN A 193 11.12 18.66 2.93
CA GLN A 193 12.02 18.25 4.01
C GLN A 193 11.45 18.50 5.41
N GLU A 194 10.66 19.57 5.59
CA GLU A 194 9.95 19.86 6.84
C GLU A 194 8.90 18.79 7.12
N LEU A 195 8.20 18.33 6.08
CA LEU A 195 7.27 17.21 6.15
C LEU A 195 7.98 15.94 6.66
N PHE A 196 9.09 15.55 6.01
CA PHE A 196 9.82 14.35 6.43
C PHE A 196 10.39 14.47 7.83
N MET A 197 10.93 15.64 8.21
CA MET A 197 11.43 15.87 9.56
C MET A 197 10.29 15.80 10.59
N GLY A 198 9.13 16.40 10.31
CA GLY A 198 7.97 16.33 11.20
C GLY A 198 7.45 14.90 11.41
N VAL A 199 7.42 14.09 10.34
CA VAL A 199 7.09 12.66 10.44
C VAL A 199 8.15 11.91 11.26
N ALA A 200 9.43 12.17 11.01
CA ALA A 200 10.54 11.53 11.71
C ALA A 200 10.55 11.88 13.22
N MET A 201 10.28 13.14 13.56
CA MET A 201 10.09 13.60 14.93
C MET A 201 8.98 12.82 15.63
N HIS A 202 7.80 12.72 15.00
CA HIS A 202 6.69 11.94 15.57
C HIS A 202 7.09 10.50 15.86
N LEU A 203 7.72 9.82 14.89
CA LEU A 203 8.16 8.43 15.02
C LEU A 203 9.22 8.23 16.12
N ALA A 204 9.97 9.28 16.48
CA ALA A 204 11.00 9.25 17.51
C ALA A 204 10.55 9.75 18.89
N MET A 205 9.32 10.26 19.07
CA MET A 205 8.88 10.93 20.30
C MET A 205 9.04 10.11 21.58
N LYS A 206 8.89 8.78 21.48
CA LYS A 206 8.99 7.84 22.60
C LYS A 206 10.35 7.12 22.68
N GLU A 207 11.31 7.50 21.84
CA GLU A 207 12.67 6.98 21.92
C GLU A 207 13.46 7.63 23.06
N GLN A 208 14.40 6.88 23.64
CA GLN A 208 15.29 7.39 24.69
C GLN A 208 16.21 8.48 24.12
N ASP A 209 16.90 8.18 23.01
CA ASP A 209 17.68 9.17 22.23
C ASP A 209 16.86 9.64 21.02
N ARG A 210 15.86 10.48 21.30
CA ARG A 210 14.88 10.95 20.31
C ARG A 210 15.50 11.73 19.15
N LEU A 211 16.54 12.53 19.39
CA LEU A 211 17.20 13.31 18.34
C LEU A 211 17.98 12.41 17.39
N HIS A 212 18.71 11.44 17.93
CA HIS A 212 19.42 10.45 17.12
C HIS A 212 18.46 9.69 16.20
N TRP A 213 17.35 9.19 16.75
CA TRP A 213 16.37 8.45 15.98
C TRP A 213 15.59 9.32 15.00
N ALA A 214 15.22 10.56 15.36
CA ALA A 214 14.60 11.51 14.44
C ALA A 214 15.50 11.76 13.21
N LYS A 215 16.81 11.99 13.41
CA LYS A 215 17.76 12.14 12.30
C LYS A 215 17.84 10.89 11.42
N ARG A 216 17.89 9.69 12.02
CA ARG A 216 17.95 8.42 11.27
C ARG A 216 16.67 8.15 10.47
N PHE A 217 15.49 8.41 11.04
CA PHE A 217 14.22 8.28 10.32
C PHE A 217 14.11 9.35 9.22
N TYR A 218 14.53 10.58 9.49
CA TYR A 218 14.60 11.63 8.48
C TYR A 218 15.51 11.24 7.32
N ASP A 219 16.70 10.72 7.58
CA ASP A 219 17.62 10.28 6.52
C ASP A 219 17.02 9.19 5.65
N MET A 220 16.36 8.19 6.26
CA MET A 220 15.66 7.14 5.53
C MET A 220 14.55 7.68 4.61
N LEU A 221 13.72 8.61 5.13
CA LEU A 221 12.58 9.17 4.39
C LEU A 221 13.02 10.14 3.29
N SER A 222 13.87 11.10 3.64
CA SER A 222 14.28 12.18 2.74
C SER A 222 15.23 11.74 1.62
N THR A 223 15.96 10.63 1.80
CA THR A 223 16.75 10.01 0.73
C THR A 223 15.91 9.07 -0.14
N LEU A 224 14.62 8.92 0.15
CA LEU A 224 13.67 8.02 -0.53
C LEU A 224 14.09 6.55 -0.50
N GLN A 225 14.92 6.15 0.48
CA GLN A 225 15.35 4.78 0.72
C GLN A 225 14.21 3.89 1.20
N ALA A 226 13.25 4.47 1.90
CA ALA A 226 11.99 3.83 2.24
C ALA A 226 10.84 4.83 2.26
N THR A 227 9.63 4.32 2.06
CA THR A 227 8.40 5.06 2.30
C THR A 227 7.65 4.47 3.48
N VAL A 228 7.02 5.31 4.30
CA VAL A 228 6.04 4.84 5.29
C VAL A 228 4.65 4.77 4.65
N ALA A 229 3.73 4.07 5.30
CA ALA A 229 2.33 4.01 4.91
C ALA A 229 1.71 5.40 4.69
N THR A 230 0.76 5.51 3.75
CA THR A 230 0.03 6.74 3.47
C THR A 230 -0.54 7.40 4.72
N PRO A 231 -1.23 6.71 5.66
CA PRO A 231 -1.73 7.35 6.87
C PRO A 231 -0.62 7.85 7.79
N THR A 232 0.51 7.13 7.89
CA THR A 232 1.67 7.61 8.64
C THR A 232 2.24 8.89 8.01
N LEU A 233 2.47 8.90 6.69
CA LEU A 233 2.98 10.07 5.98
C LEU A 233 2.03 11.26 6.04
N SER A 234 0.71 11.02 6.04
CA SER A 234 -0.32 12.05 6.05
C SER A 234 -0.64 12.60 7.44
N ASN A 235 -0.60 11.77 8.48
CA ASN A 235 -1.24 12.08 9.77
C ASN A 235 -0.25 12.22 10.94
N ALA A 236 0.98 11.70 10.84
CA ALA A 236 1.92 11.65 11.97
C ALA A 236 2.21 13.00 12.61
N ARG A 237 2.08 14.13 11.91
CA ARG A 237 2.30 15.46 12.51
C ARG A 237 1.03 16.28 12.72
N LYS A 238 -0.13 15.72 12.38
CA LYS A 238 -1.44 16.37 12.52
C LYS A 238 -2.05 16.03 13.90
N PRO A 239 -3.03 16.81 14.40
CA PRO A 239 -3.64 16.55 15.70
C PRO A 239 -4.23 15.14 15.83
N PHE A 240 -4.93 14.68 14.81
CA PHE A 240 -5.48 13.33 14.75
C PHE A 240 -4.54 12.40 13.96
N HIS A 241 -3.79 11.56 14.69
CA HIS A 241 -2.67 10.77 14.14
C HIS A 241 -3.02 9.26 14.10
N GLN A 242 -3.98 8.89 13.25
CA GLN A 242 -4.18 7.50 12.87
C GLN A 242 -3.15 7.12 11.79
N LEU A 243 -2.31 6.13 12.06
CA LEU A 243 -1.09 5.83 11.30
C LEU A 243 -1.15 4.52 10.50
N SER A 244 -2.08 3.62 10.79
CA SER A 244 -2.18 2.28 10.19
C SER A 244 -3.06 2.27 8.93
N SER A 245 -2.71 1.46 7.92
CA SER A 245 -3.41 1.46 6.62
C SER A 245 -4.68 0.65 6.56
N CYS A 246 -4.65 -0.57 7.10
CA CYS A 246 -5.72 -1.54 6.92
C CYS A 246 -5.99 -2.28 8.23
N PHE A 247 -7.21 -2.80 8.30
CA PHE A 247 -7.71 -3.57 9.42
C PHE A 247 -8.40 -4.84 8.94
N ILE A 248 -8.53 -5.85 9.80
CA ILE A 248 -9.29 -7.06 9.49
C ILE A 248 -10.13 -7.44 10.70
N ASP A 249 -11.40 -7.77 10.45
CA ASP A 249 -12.33 -8.23 11.48
C ASP A 249 -13.19 -9.40 10.98
N MET A 250 -13.86 -10.05 11.91
CA MET A 250 -14.79 -11.13 11.63
C MET A 250 -15.97 -11.09 12.62
N PRO A 251 -17.23 -11.06 12.15
CA PRO A 251 -18.38 -11.27 13.00
C PRO A 251 -18.59 -12.75 13.34
N GLU A 252 -19.20 -13.00 14.50
CA GLU A 252 -19.93 -14.24 14.76
C GLU A 252 -21.24 -14.29 13.95
N ASP A 253 -21.87 -15.46 13.86
CA ASP A 253 -23.23 -15.63 13.31
C ASP A 253 -24.32 -15.09 14.26
N ASP A 254 -24.21 -13.82 14.60
CA ASP A 254 -25.06 -13.09 15.52
C ASP A 254 -25.32 -11.65 15.03
N LEU A 255 -26.56 -11.19 15.19
CA LEU A 255 -27.00 -9.87 14.74
C LEU A 255 -26.16 -8.75 15.36
N VAL A 256 -25.87 -8.86 16.66
CA VAL A 256 -25.17 -7.82 17.40
C VAL A 256 -23.70 -7.79 17.00
N SER A 257 -23.09 -8.97 16.79
CA SER A 257 -21.71 -9.07 16.27
C SER A 257 -21.57 -8.52 14.85
N ILE A 258 -22.54 -8.78 13.96
CA ILE A 258 -22.52 -8.29 12.58
C ILE A 258 -22.59 -6.75 12.56
N TYR A 259 -23.53 -6.15 13.28
CA TYR A 259 -23.63 -4.68 13.35
C TYR A 259 -22.46 -4.03 14.09
N ALA A 260 -21.89 -4.68 15.10
CA ALA A 260 -20.67 -4.19 15.75
C ALA A 260 -19.48 -4.15 14.79
N THR A 261 -19.39 -5.13 13.87
CA THR A 261 -18.37 -5.15 12.82
C THR A 261 -18.60 -4.01 11.82
N ASP A 262 -19.86 -3.74 11.43
CA ASP A 262 -20.22 -2.64 10.54
C ASP A 262 -19.92 -1.26 11.18
N GLU A 263 -20.23 -1.09 12.46
CA GLU A 263 -19.88 0.11 13.22
C GLU A 263 -18.35 0.31 13.28
N ALA A 264 -17.59 -0.77 13.53
CA ALA A 264 -16.14 -0.73 13.49
C ALA A 264 -15.63 -0.34 12.09
N PHE A 265 -16.24 -0.88 11.04
CA PHE A 265 -15.92 -0.52 9.65
C PHE A 265 -16.18 0.95 9.35
N ALA A 266 -17.31 1.50 9.80
CA ALA A 266 -17.63 2.93 9.65
C ALA A 266 -16.57 3.81 10.33
N ARG A 267 -16.16 3.46 11.55
CA ARG A 267 -15.14 4.18 12.32
C ARG A 267 -13.76 4.12 11.65
N VAL A 268 -13.38 2.95 11.14
CA VAL A 268 -12.13 2.77 10.40
C VAL A 268 -12.13 3.57 9.09
N SER A 269 -13.22 3.49 8.32
CA SER A 269 -13.38 4.17 7.03
C SER A 269 -13.40 5.69 7.16
N LYS A 270 -13.99 6.22 8.24
CA LYS A 270 -13.94 7.66 8.58
C LYS A 270 -12.51 8.22 8.59
N PHE A 271 -11.54 7.40 8.96
CA PHE A 271 -10.12 7.75 8.99
C PHE A 271 -9.33 7.16 7.82
N GLY A 272 -10.02 6.63 6.80
CA GLY A 272 -9.47 6.12 5.53
C GLY A 272 -8.67 4.84 5.64
N GLY A 273 -8.93 4.06 6.69
CA GLY A 273 -8.46 2.69 6.74
C GLY A 273 -9.30 1.82 5.80
N GLY A 274 -8.65 0.91 5.08
CA GLY A 274 -9.34 -0.17 4.38
C GLY A 274 -9.65 -1.33 5.33
N MET A 275 -10.64 -2.17 4.98
CA MET A 275 -11.03 -3.31 5.83
C MET A 275 -11.06 -4.63 5.06
N GLY A 276 -10.51 -5.69 5.67
CA GLY A 276 -10.86 -7.07 5.33
C GLY A 276 -11.95 -7.56 6.29
N ILE A 277 -13.01 -8.18 5.78
CA ILE A 277 -14.10 -8.71 6.61
C ILE A 277 -14.30 -10.17 6.25
N TYR A 278 -14.11 -11.07 7.20
CA TYR A 278 -14.40 -12.49 7.01
C TYR A 278 -15.83 -12.82 7.40
N VAL A 279 -16.67 -13.27 6.48
CA VAL A 279 -18.10 -13.55 6.73
C VAL A 279 -18.44 -15.04 6.70
N GLY A 280 -17.45 -15.93 6.65
CA GLY A 280 -17.68 -17.38 6.53
C GLY A 280 -18.35 -18.05 7.73
N LYS A 281 -18.46 -17.36 8.88
CA LYS A 281 -19.26 -17.83 10.03
C LYS A 281 -20.76 -17.61 9.84
N ILE A 282 -21.17 -16.61 9.06
CA ILE A 282 -22.58 -16.22 8.93
C ILE A 282 -23.36 -17.33 8.23
N ARG A 283 -24.54 -17.66 8.76
CA ARG A 283 -25.38 -18.72 8.21
C ARG A 283 -25.87 -18.43 6.79
N ALA A 284 -25.95 -19.47 5.98
CA ALA A 284 -26.39 -19.40 4.60
C ALA A 284 -27.89 -19.08 4.42
N ARG A 285 -28.28 -18.71 3.20
CA ARG A 285 -29.66 -18.45 2.82
C ARG A 285 -30.55 -19.66 3.06
N GLY A 286 -31.76 -19.41 3.56
CA GLY A 286 -32.77 -20.44 3.84
C GLY A 286 -32.53 -21.23 5.13
N SER A 287 -31.44 -20.98 5.86
CA SER A 287 -31.22 -21.56 7.18
C SER A 287 -32.21 -21.03 8.21
N ALA A 288 -32.35 -21.76 9.32
CA ALA A 288 -33.33 -21.44 10.35
C ALA A 288 -32.94 -20.21 11.19
N ILE A 289 -33.92 -19.39 11.57
CA ILE A 289 -33.79 -18.34 12.58
C ILE A 289 -34.78 -18.63 13.69
N ARG A 290 -34.32 -18.76 14.94
CA ARG A 290 -35.17 -19.11 16.10
C ARG A 290 -36.05 -20.34 15.82
N ASN A 291 -35.45 -21.38 15.22
CA ASN A 291 -36.12 -22.62 14.80
C ASN A 291 -37.19 -22.47 13.68
N HIS A 292 -37.30 -21.30 13.03
CA HIS A 292 -38.11 -21.13 11.82
C HIS A 292 -37.26 -21.41 10.58
N PRO A 293 -37.45 -22.54 9.87
CA PRO A 293 -36.67 -22.86 8.66
C PRO A 293 -37.00 -21.89 7.51
N GLY A 294 -36.07 -21.69 6.58
CA GLY A 294 -36.27 -20.82 5.42
C GLY A 294 -36.16 -19.31 5.70
N ALA A 295 -35.78 -18.91 6.91
CA ALA A 295 -35.87 -17.52 7.35
C ALA A 295 -34.63 -16.66 7.02
N SER A 296 -33.43 -17.24 6.96
CA SER A 296 -32.21 -16.46 6.70
C SER A 296 -32.13 -15.95 5.26
N GLY A 297 -31.75 -14.68 5.10
CA GLY A 297 -31.41 -14.07 3.81
C GLY A 297 -30.02 -14.43 3.27
N GLY A 298 -29.18 -15.09 4.08
CA GLY A 298 -27.81 -15.45 3.74
C GLY A 298 -26.82 -14.31 3.90
N VAL A 299 -25.63 -14.46 3.33
CA VAL A 299 -24.52 -13.50 3.50
C VAL A 299 -24.70 -12.21 2.69
N VAL A 300 -25.34 -12.29 1.51
CA VAL A 300 -25.41 -11.17 0.56
C VAL A 300 -26.08 -9.91 1.13
N PRO A 301 -27.24 -9.98 1.82
CA PRO A 301 -27.83 -8.79 2.44
C PRO A 301 -26.90 -8.09 3.45
N TRP A 302 -26.14 -8.84 4.25
CA TRP A 302 -25.16 -8.28 5.18
C TRP A 302 -24.00 -7.59 4.46
N ILE A 303 -23.50 -8.20 3.38
CA ILE A 303 -22.47 -7.60 2.54
C ILE A 303 -22.93 -6.27 1.94
N ARG A 304 -24.22 -6.15 1.61
CA ARG A 304 -24.80 -4.89 1.12
C ARG A 304 -24.83 -3.80 2.18
N ASN A 305 -24.99 -4.15 3.46
CA ASN A 305 -24.83 -3.17 4.54
C ASN A 305 -23.39 -2.64 4.58
N PHE A 306 -22.39 -3.53 4.53
CA PHE A 306 -21.00 -3.11 4.41
C PHE A 306 -20.75 -2.26 3.15
N ASN A 307 -21.34 -2.60 2.01
CA ASN A 307 -21.26 -1.77 0.80
C ASN A 307 -21.75 -0.34 1.06
N ASN A 308 -22.94 -0.21 1.66
CA ASN A 308 -23.53 1.10 1.97
C ASN A 308 -22.67 1.90 2.96
N THR A 309 -22.06 1.22 3.94
CA THR A 309 -21.12 1.84 4.87
C THR A 309 -19.86 2.34 4.15
N ALA A 310 -19.29 1.56 3.24
CA ALA A 310 -18.12 1.94 2.45
C ALA A 310 -18.37 3.23 1.63
N VAL A 311 -19.56 3.33 1.02
CA VAL A 311 -19.98 4.51 0.25
C VAL A 311 -20.24 5.72 1.16
N SER A 312 -20.89 5.49 2.30
CA SER A 312 -21.36 6.55 3.20
C SER A 312 -20.23 7.16 4.03
N CYS A 313 -19.25 6.35 4.44
CA CYS A 313 -18.14 6.75 5.32
C CYS A 313 -16.85 7.03 4.52
N ASN A 314 -16.93 7.90 3.51
CA ASN A 314 -15.77 8.36 2.75
C ASN A 314 -15.06 9.53 3.48
N GLN A 315 -13.73 9.67 3.28
CA GLN A 315 -12.91 10.70 3.94
C GLN A 315 -13.12 12.09 3.35
N LEU A 316 -14.31 12.69 3.53
CA LEU A 316 -14.61 14.03 2.99
C LEU A 316 -14.34 14.12 1.46
N GLY A 317 -14.58 13.02 0.73
CA GLY A 317 -14.31 12.93 -0.71
C GLY A 317 -12.83 12.79 -1.11
N MET A 318 -11.86 12.71 -0.19
CA MET A 318 -10.45 12.48 -0.54
C MET A 318 -10.12 11.02 -0.85
N ARG A 319 -10.83 10.07 -0.23
CA ARG A 319 -10.71 8.62 -0.45
C ARG A 319 -12.06 7.93 -0.20
N SER A 320 -12.49 7.08 -1.13
CA SER A 320 -13.65 6.22 -0.95
C SER A 320 -13.36 5.12 0.08
N GLY A 321 -14.34 4.79 0.93
CA GLY A 321 -14.24 3.60 1.77
C GLY A 321 -14.13 2.36 0.90
N ALA A 322 -13.27 1.41 1.27
CA ALA A 322 -13.05 0.19 0.51
C ALA A 322 -12.91 -1.00 1.46
N ALA A 323 -13.60 -2.09 1.14
CA ALA A 323 -13.51 -3.33 1.88
C ALA A 323 -13.38 -4.54 0.97
N ALA A 324 -12.57 -5.50 1.38
CA ALA A 324 -12.60 -6.85 0.84
C ALA A 324 -13.39 -7.75 1.79
N VAL A 325 -14.37 -8.47 1.27
CA VAL A 325 -15.15 -9.43 2.05
C VAL A 325 -14.76 -10.84 1.63
N TYR A 326 -14.50 -11.73 2.59
CA TYR A 326 -14.02 -13.07 2.34
C TYR A 326 -15.03 -14.14 2.75
N LEU A 327 -15.21 -15.15 1.88
CA LEU A 327 -16.09 -16.29 2.09
C LEU A 327 -15.38 -17.60 1.74
N ASP A 328 -15.63 -18.67 2.50
CA ASP A 328 -15.10 -19.98 2.18
C ASP A 328 -15.77 -20.62 0.95
N VAL A 329 -14.97 -21.32 0.15
CA VAL A 329 -15.42 -21.95 -1.10
C VAL A 329 -16.45 -23.08 -0.90
N TRP A 330 -16.54 -23.66 0.30
CA TRP A 330 -17.55 -24.65 0.69
C TRP A 330 -18.85 -24.04 1.21
N HIS A 331 -18.91 -22.71 1.37
CA HIS A 331 -20.11 -22.05 1.89
C HIS A 331 -21.27 -22.15 0.88
N LYS A 332 -22.48 -22.44 1.37
CA LYS A 332 -23.67 -22.64 0.52
C LYS A 332 -24.07 -21.42 -0.34
N ASP A 333 -23.75 -20.22 0.11
CA ASP A 333 -24.00 -18.98 -0.64
C ASP A 333 -22.86 -18.60 -1.64
N ILE A 334 -21.86 -19.47 -1.87
CA ILE A 334 -20.67 -19.13 -2.69
C ILE A 334 -21.02 -18.68 -4.12
N LEU A 335 -22.02 -19.29 -4.75
CA LEU A 335 -22.38 -18.97 -6.14
C LEU A 335 -23.01 -17.58 -6.29
N ASP A 336 -23.79 -17.14 -5.29
CA ASP A 336 -24.37 -15.78 -5.26
C ASP A 336 -23.27 -14.77 -4.90
N PHE A 337 -22.38 -15.13 -3.98
CA PHE A 337 -21.23 -14.30 -3.59
C PHE A 337 -20.30 -13.98 -4.77
N LEU A 338 -20.05 -14.94 -5.67
CA LEU A 338 -19.21 -14.72 -6.86
C LEU A 338 -19.82 -13.76 -7.89
N GLN A 339 -21.10 -13.41 -7.75
CA GLN A 339 -21.84 -12.52 -8.65
C GLN A 339 -22.01 -11.09 -8.09
N LEU A 340 -21.45 -10.78 -6.91
CA LEU A 340 -21.67 -9.49 -6.22
C LEU A 340 -21.35 -8.26 -7.06
N ARG A 341 -20.29 -8.32 -7.89
CA ARG A 341 -19.81 -7.19 -8.70
C ARG A 341 -20.15 -7.30 -10.18
N THR A 342 -20.81 -8.37 -10.62
CA THR A 342 -21.16 -8.52 -12.04
C THR A 342 -22.24 -7.51 -12.43
N ASN A 343 -22.15 -6.96 -13.64
CA ASN A 343 -23.08 -5.92 -14.11
C ASN A 343 -24.52 -6.44 -14.37
N ASN A 344 -24.70 -7.76 -14.49
CA ASN A 344 -25.99 -8.39 -14.75
C ASN A 344 -26.54 -9.07 -13.50
N GLY A 345 -27.86 -9.08 -13.32
CA GLY A 345 -28.58 -9.80 -12.26
C GLY A 345 -29.55 -8.92 -11.48
N ASP A 346 -30.09 -9.44 -10.38
CA ASP A 346 -30.91 -8.65 -9.45
C ASP A 346 -30.02 -7.69 -8.65
N GLU A 347 -30.30 -6.39 -8.77
CA GLU A 347 -29.59 -5.32 -8.06
C GLU A 347 -29.62 -5.50 -6.54
N ARG A 348 -30.65 -6.17 -6.02
CA ARG A 348 -30.74 -6.47 -4.60
C ARG A 348 -29.69 -7.47 -4.11
N MET A 349 -29.01 -8.14 -5.04
CA MET A 349 -27.94 -9.10 -4.78
C MET A 349 -26.55 -8.56 -5.18
N LYS A 350 -26.42 -7.24 -5.41
CA LYS A 350 -25.16 -6.59 -5.82
C LYS A 350 -24.53 -5.75 -4.73
N ALA A 351 -23.20 -5.69 -4.77
CA ALA A 351 -22.34 -4.88 -3.91
C ALA A 351 -21.08 -4.48 -4.70
N HIS A 352 -21.17 -3.42 -5.51
CA HIS A 352 -20.12 -3.02 -6.46
C HIS A 352 -18.86 -2.44 -5.81
N ASP A 353 -19.00 -1.84 -4.62
CA ASP A 353 -17.92 -1.20 -3.84
C ASP A 353 -17.20 -2.16 -2.89
N ILE A 354 -17.62 -3.43 -2.85
CA ILE A 354 -16.99 -4.50 -2.09
C ILE A 354 -16.17 -5.38 -3.01
N PHE A 355 -14.93 -5.68 -2.62
CA PHE A 355 -14.09 -6.64 -3.33
C PHE A 355 -14.28 -8.06 -2.76
N PRO A 356 -14.84 -9.01 -3.52
CA PRO A 356 -14.99 -10.37 -3.02
C PRO A 356 -13.63 -11.07 -2.94
N GLY A 357 -13.42 -11.85 -1.89
CA GLY A 357 -12.30 -12.77 -1.71
C GLY A 357 -12.81 -14.17 -1.36
N VAL A 358 -12.12 -15.21 -1.83
CA VAL A 358 -12.50 -16.61 -1.59
C VAL A 358 -11.41 -17.31 -0.81
N CYS A 359 -11.78 -17.93 0.32
CA CYS A 359 -10.90 -18.77 1.11
C CYS A 359 -10.94 -20.20 0.57
N ILE A 360 -9.78 -20.70 0.14
CA ILE A 360 -9.62 -21.97 -0.55
C ILE A 360 -8.72 -22.91 0.29
N PRO A 361 -9.22 -24.06 0.74
CA PRO A 361 -8.40 -25.14 1.28
C PRO A 361 -7.73 -25.96 0.15
N ASP A 362 -6.60 -26.61 0.43
CA ASP A 362 -5.85 -27.42 -0.53
C ASP A 362 -6.72 -28.55 -1.13
N LEU A 363 -7.64 -29.09 -0.32
CA LEU A 363 -8.61 -30.11 -0.77
C LEU A 363 -9.45 -29.63 -1.95
N PHE A 364 -9.94 -28.38 -1.95
CA PHE A 364 -10.74 -27.87 -3.07
C PHE A 364 -9.93 -27.85 -4.37
N MET A 365 -8.68 -27.40 -4.31
CA MET A 365 -7.81 -27.34 -5.48
C MET A 365 -7.49 -28.73 -6.03
N ARG A 366 -7.27 -29.73 -5.16
CA ARG A 366 -7.15 -31.13 -5.59
C ARG A 366 -8.42 -31.63 -6.27
N ARG A 367 -9.61 -31.34 -5.72
CA ARG A 367 -10.89 -31.71 -6.37
C ARG A 367 -11.09 -31.03 -7.72
N VAL A 368 -10.62 -29.79 -7.91
CA VAL A 368 -10.67 -29.08 -9.21
C VAL A 368 -9.77 -29.77 -10.24
N GLU A 369 -8.54 -30.14 -9.85
CA GLU A 369 -7.56 -30.82 -10.69
C GLU A 369 -8.04 -32.23 -11.09
N GLU A 370 -8.54 -32.99 -10.13
CA GLU A 370 -9.06 -34.36 -10.30
C GLU A 370 -10.44 -34.42 -10.98
N ARG A 371 -11.05 -33.26 -11.28
CA ARG A 371 -12.45 -33.17 -11.76
C ARG A 371 -13.46 -33.83 -10.81
N GLY A 372 -13.19 -33.75 -9.52
CA GLY A 372 -14.01 -34.30 -8.45
C GLY A 372 -15.24 -33.46 -8.09
N THR A 373 -16.05 -34.04 -7.22
CA THR A 373 -17.22 -33.43 -6.62
C THR A 373 -16.86 -32.55 -5.42
N TRP A 374 -17.62 -31.47 -5.24
CA TRP A 374 -17.59 -30.59 -4.08
C TRP A 374 -18.98 -30.50 -3.44
N HIS A 375 -19.01 -30.35 -2.12
CA HIS A 375 -20.22 -30.20 -1.32
C HIS A 375 -20.24 -28.84 -0.62
N LEU A 376 -21.39 -28.19 -0.68
CA LEU A 376 -21.66 -26.92 -0.05
C LEU A 376 -22.52 -27.07 1.19
N PHE A 377 -22.16 -26.35 2.26
CA PHE A 377 -22.80 -26.46 3.57
C PHE A 377 -23.16 -25.08 4.14
N CYS A 378 -24.16 -25.06 5.02
CA CYS A 378 -24.47 -23.90 5.86
C CYS A 378 -23.66 -24.01 7.18
N PRO A 379 -22.82 -23.02 7.55
CA PRO A 379 -22.02 -23.07 8.77
C PRO A 379 -22.84 -23.35 10.03
N TYR A 380 -24.01 -22.72 10.15
CA TYR A 380 -24.94 -22.93 11.26
C TYR A 380 -25.45 -24.38 11.36
N GLU A 381 -25.75 -25.02 10.22
CA GLU A 381 -26.23 -26.40 10.20
C GLU A 381 -25.10 -27.37 10.55
N VAL A 382 -23.89 -27.11 10.06
CA VAL A 382 -22.69 -27.87 10.41
C VAL A 382 -22.46 -27.82 11.91
N GLN A 383 -22.41 -26.62 12.51
CA GLN A 383 -22.19 -26.47 13.95
C GLN A 383 -23.30 -27.14 14.76
N LYS A 384 -24.56 -27.04 14.33
CA LYS A 384 -25.71 -27.64 15.02
C LYS A 384 -25.71 -29.16 14.99
N VAL A 385 -25.36 -29.78 13.86
CA VAL A 385 -25.43 -31.24 13.66
C VAL A 385 -24.12 -31.91 14.06
N MET A 386 -22.99 -31.35 13.66
CA MET A 386 -21.67 -31.96 13.84
C MET A 386 -20.98 -31.55 15.14
N GLY A 387 -21.42 -30.45 15.77
CA GLY A 387 -20.82 -29.91 16.99
C GLY A 387 -19.49 -29.16 16.79
N PHE A 388 -19.04 -29.00 15.54
CA PHE A 388 -17.84 -28.25 15.18
C PHE A 388 -18.10 -27.32 14.00
N SER A 389 -17.24 -26.33 13.83
CA SER A 389 -17.21 -25.42 12.69
C SER A 389 -16.14 -25.87 11.68
N LEU A 390 -16.46 -25.84 10.39
CA LEU A 390 -15.52 -26.18 9.32
C LEU A 390 -14.46 -25.08 9.13
N GLU A 391 -14.87 -23.83 9.27
CA GLU A 391 -14.00 -22.66 9.10
C GLU A 391 -12.94 -22.51 10.19
N ASP A 392 -13.14 -23.17 11.33
CA ASP A 392 -12.21 -23.19 12.48
C ASP A 392 -11.15 -24.30 12.33
N ALA A 393 -10.87 -24.73 11.10
CA ALA A 393 -9.87 -25.75 10.77
C ALA A 393 -9.18 -25.46 9.43
N TRP A 394 -7.99 -26.04 9.26
CA TRP A 394 -7.21 -26.03 8.02
C TRP A 394 -6.40 -27.33 7.90
N GLY A 395 -5.85 -27.59 6.71
CA GLY A 395 -5.06 -28.79 6.43
C GLY A 395 -5.83 -30.09 6.75
N GLU A 396 -5.13 -31.08 7.32
CA GLU A 396 -5.69 -32.41 7.59
C GLU A 396 -6.94 -32.38 8.49
N GLU A 397 -6.99 -31.46 9.47
CA GLU A 397 -8.15 -31.34 10.37
C GLU A 397 -9.38 -30.80 9.63
N PHE A 398 -9.18 -29.86 8.68
CA PHE A 398 -10.27 -29.42 7.81
C PHE A 398 -10.76 -30.56 6.94
N GLU A 399 -9.85 -31.32 6.32
CA GLU A 399 -10.20 -32.44 5.45
C GLU A 399 -11.00 -33.51 6.20
N ARG A 400 -10.55 -33.87 7.41
CA ARG A 400 -11.26 -34.80 8.28
C ARG A 400 -12.67 -34.34 8.62
N ARG A 401 -12.83 -33.06 9.01
CA ARG A 401 -14.14 -32.47 9.33
C ARG A 401 -15.04 -32.39 8.10
N TYR A 402 -14.48 -31.99 6.96
CA TYR A 402 -15.20 -31.85 5.70
C TYR A 402 -15.74 -33.20 5.22
N GLU A 403 -14.90 -34.24 5.19
CA GLU A 403 -15.34 -35.59 4.81
C GLU A 403 -16.34 -36.16 5.82
N ALA A 404 -16.24 -35.84 7.11
CA ALA A 404 -17.27 -36.20 8.09
C ALA A 404 -18.62 -35.53 7.76
N CYS A 405 -18.64 -34.27 7.36
CA CYS A 405 -19.85 -33.57 6.90
C CYS A 405 -20.42 -34.19 5.62
N VAL A 406 -19.57 -34.54 4.66
CA VAL A 406 -19.98 -35.21 3.40
C VAL A 406 -20.63 -36.57 3.67
N ASN A 407 -20.13 -37.32 4.65
CA ASN A 407 -20.63 -38.66 4.98
C ASN A 407 -21.81 -38.67 5.95
N HIS A 408 -22.18 -37.53 6.55
CA HIS A 408 -23.31 -37.45 7.48
C HIS A 408 -24.65 -37.40 6.73
N SER A 409 -25.57 -38.34 6.99
CA SER A 409 -26.86 -38.42 6.30
C SER A 409 -27.79 -37.24 6.61
N ASP A 410 -27.75 -36.75 7.85
CA ASP A 410 -28.73 -35.77 8.34
C ASP A 410 -28.29 -34.32 8.15
N LEU A 411 -27.12 -34.08 7.57
CA LEU A 411 -26.60 -32.75 7.31
C LEU A 411 -27.01 -32.28 5.90
N PRO A 412 -27.83 -31.22 5.77
CA PRO A 412 -28.21 -30.70 4.47
C PRO A 412 -26.99 -30.21 3.69
N ARG A 413 -26.87 -30.63 2.43
CA ARG A 413 -25.77 -30.25 1.55
C ARG A 413 -26.22 -30.08 0.11
N SER A 414 -25.43 -29.33 -0.66
CA SER A 414 -25.60 -29.20 -2.11
C SER A 414 -24.36 -29.72 -2.80
N GLU A 415 -24.54 -30.60 -3.77
CA GLU A 415 -23.46 -31.21 -4.54
C GLU A 415 -23.21 -30.43 -5.83
N ILE A 416 -21.95 -30.19 -6.17
CA ILE A 416 -21.53 -29.47 -7.38
C ILE A 416 -20.13 -29.93 -7.80
N PRO A 417 -19.85 -30.14 -9.10
CA PRO A 417 -18.48 -30.39 -9.54
C PRO A 417 -17.56 -29.22 -9.16
N ALA A 418 -16.40 -29.49 -8.56
CA ALA A 418 -15.50 -28.44 -8.08
C ALA A 418 -15.08 -27.46 -9.19
N ILE A 419 -14.92 -27.99 -10.41
CA ILE A 419 -14.58 -27.20 -11.60
C ILE A 419 -15.66 -26.15 -11.96
N GLU A 420 -16.94 -26.37 -11.64
CA GLU A 420 -17.99 -25.39 -11.95
C GLU A 420 -17.88 -24.15 -11.05
N ILE A 421 -17.52 -24.33 -9.77
CA ILE A 421 -17.22 -23.19 -8.89
C ILE A 421 -15.99 -22.45 -9.42
N MET A 422 -14.93 -23.18 -9.79
CA MET A 422 -13.70 -22.57 -10.31
C MET A 422 -13.95 -21.78 -11.61
N LYS A 423 -14.79 -22.30 -12.53
CA LYS A 423 -15.22 -21.57 -13.73
C LYS A 423 -15.91 -20.25 -13.39
N ARG A 424 -16.80 -20.24 -12.40
CA ARG A 424 -17.49 -19.02 -11.93
C ARG A 424 -16.51 -18.02 -11.32
N MET A 425 -15.54 -18.49 -10.55
CA MET A 425 -14.46 -17.65 -10.00
C MET A 425 -13.63 -17.01 -11.10
N MET A 426 -13.19 -17.79 -12.08
CA MET A 426 -12.41 -17.29 -13.22
C MET A 426 -13.21 -16.32 -14.09
N GLN A 427 -14.50 -16.60 -14.34
CA GLN A 427 -15.35 -15.69 -15.08
C GLN A 427 -15.46 -14.34 -14.37
N SER A 428 -15.79 -14.34 -13.08
CA SER A 428 -15.89 -13.12 -12.27
C SER A 428 -14.55 -12.37 -12.26
N ALA A 429 -13.42 -13.08 -12.11
CA ALA A 429 -12.08 -12.49 -12.10
C ALA A 429 -11.69 -11.88 -13.45
N PHE A 430 -12.08 -12.51 -14.56
CA PHE A 430 -11.87 -11.98 -15.90
C PHE A 430 -12.70 -10.70 -16.14
N GLU A 431 -13.95 -10.68 -15.68
CA GLU A 431 -14.88 -9.55 -15.87
C GLU A 431 -14.61 -8.36 -14.94
N THR A 432 -14.22 -8.62 -13.69
CA THR A 432 -14.21 -7.59 -12.61
C THR A 432 -12.86 -7.44 -11.90
N GLY A 433 -11.89 -8.30 -12.23
CA GLY A 433 -10.61 -8.42 -11.54
C GLY A 433 -10.66 -9.14 -10.19
N THR A 434 -11.85 -9.58 -9.75
CA THR A 434 -12.13 -10.26 -8.48
C THR A 434 -13.01 -11.49 -8.71
N PRO A 435 -12.99 -12.55 -7.88
CA PRO A 435 -12.55 -12.56 -6.50
C PRO A 435 -11.03 -12.64 -6.31
N PHE A 436 -10.58 -12.09 -5.20
CA PHE A 436 -9.25 -12.38 -4.65
C PHE A 436 -9.20 -13.83 -4.16
N ILE A 437 -8.02 -14.43 -4.18
CA ILE A 437 -7.82 -15.80 -3.69
C ILE A 437 -6.99 -15.77 -2.41
N PHE A 438 -7.45 -16.50 -1.40
CA PHE A 438 -6.73 -16.79 -0.17
C PHE A 438 -6.57 -18.30 -0.01
N PHE A 439 -5.35 -18.80 -0.09
CA PHE A 439 -5.03 -20.22 0.11
C PHE A 439 -4.86 -20.48 1.61
N ARG A 440 -5.93 -20.98 2.24
CA ARG A 440 -6.08 -21.11 3.70
C ARG A 440 -4.98 -21.96 4.32
N ASP A 441 -4.65 -23.07 3.68
CA ASP A 441 -3.70 -24.03 4.23
C ASP A 441 -2.26 -23.52 4.12
N ALA A 442 -1.88 -22.89 3.00
CA ALA A 442 -0.58 -22.26 2.84
C ALA A 442 -0.37 -21.10 3.82
N ALA A 443 -1.40 -20.27 4.03
CA ALA A 443 -1.36 -19.15 4.98
C ALA A 443 -1.15 -19.62 6.43
N ASN A 444 -1.90 -20.64 6.87
CA ASN A 444 -1.84 -21.12 8.24
C ASN A 444 -0.65 -22.04 8.53
N ARG A 445 -0.20 -22.83 7.55
CA ARG A 445 1.01 -23.67 7.68
C ARG A 445 2.25 -22.83 7.99
N LEU A 446 2.35 -21.65 7.39
CA LEU A 446 3.48 -20.73 7.54
C LEU A 446 3.22 -19.58 8.52
N ASN A 447 2.13 -19.64 9.30
CA ASN A 447 1.79 -18.67 10.34
C ASN A 447 2.71 -18.87 11.56
N PRO A 448 3.57 -17.90 11.91
CA PRO A 448 4.48 -18.05 13.03
C PRO A 448 3.79 -18.10 14.41
N ASN A 449 2.49 -17.78 14.49
CA ASN A 449 1.74 -17.69 15.73
C ASN A 449 0.54 -18.66 15.77
N LYS A 450 0.63 -19.78 15.06
CA LYS A 450 -0.45 -20.79 14.99
C LYS A 450 -0.77 -21.45 16.33
N HIS A 451 0.11 -21.34 17.32
CA HIS A 451 -0.14 -21.78 18.71
C HIS A 451 -1.23 -20.96 19.43
N ALA A 452 -1.45 -19.72 18.99
CA ALA A 452 -2.35 -18.77 19.66
C ALA A 452 -3.62 -18.44 18.85
N GLY A 453 -3.76 -18.95 17.64
CA GLY A 453 -4.90 -18.66 16.78
C GLY A 453 -4.70 -19.09 15.32
N MET A 454 -5.61 -18.65 14.46
CA MET A 454 -5.67 -19.00 13.05
C MET A 454 -5.97 -17.76 12.20
N ILE A 455 -5.49 -17.76 10.95
CA ILE A 455 -5.79 -16.76 9.93
C ILE A 455 -7.01 -17.24 9.12
N TYR A 456 -8.09 -16.46 9.15
CA TYR A 456 -9.35 -16.79 8.45
C TYR A 456 -9.42 -16.17 7.05
N CYS A 457 -8.84 -14.99 6.87
CA CYS A 457 -8.77 -14.28 5.61
C CYS A 457 -7.60 -13.27 5.61
N SER A 458 -7.52 -12.44 4.57
CA SER A 458 -6.57 -11.35 4.46
C SER A 458 -7.25 -9.97 4.55
N ASN A 459 -6.45 -8.92 4.59
CA ASN A 459 -6.90 -7.53 4.43
C ASN A 459 -7.39 -7.21 3.01
N LEU A 460 -7.76 -5.94 2.79
CA LEU A 460 -8.17 -5.37 1.49
C LEU A 460 -7.23 -5.70 0.32
N CYS A 461 -5.91 -5.70 0.55
CA CYS A 461 -4.92 -5.87 -0.51
C CYS A 461 -4.27 -7.27 -0.56
N THR A 462 -4.78 -8.24 0.23
CA THR A 462 -4.35 -9.66 0.22
C THR A 462 -2.92 -9.96 0.70
N GLU A 463 -2.23 -9.06 1.38
CA GLU A 463 -0.85 -9.24 1.86
C GLU A 463 -0.70 -9.57 3.36
N ILE A 464 -1.77 -9.43 4.15
CA ILE A 464 -1.72 -9.49 5.61
C ILE A 464 -2.28 -10.82 6.11
N MET A 465 -1.47 -11.52 6.93
CA MET A 465 -1.74 -12.89 7.37
C MET A 465 -1.57 -12.99 8.88
N GLN A 466 -2.56 -12.50 9.63
CA GLN A 466 -2.51 -12.44 11.09
C GLN A 466 -3.68 -13.20 11.70
N ASN A 467 -3.49 -13.70 12.93
CA ASN A 467 -4.55 -14.38 13.67
C ASN A 467 -5.75 -13.47 13.88
N MET A 468 -6.94 -14.05 13.75
CA MET A 468 -8.22 -13.35 13.91
C MET A 468 -9.11 -14.07 14.91
N SER A 469 -9.92 -13.32 15.62
CA SER A 469 -11.01 -13.85 16.42
C SER A 469 -12.08 -12.78 16.61
N PRO A 470 -13.36 -13.16 16.67
CA PRO A 470 -14.45 -12.20 16.79
C PRO A 470 -14.50 -11.58 18.18
N SER A 471 -14.86 -10.30 18.24
CA SER A 471 -15.22 -9.66 19.51
C SER A 471 -16.60 -10.12 19.97
N ARG A 472 -16.76 -10.37 21.28
CA ARG A 472 -18.02 -10.89 21.85
C ARG A 472 -18.56 -9.95 22.90
N ARG A 473 -19.82 -9.52 22.75
CA ARG A 473 -20.53 -8.81 23.82
C ARG A 473 -20.97 -9.82 24.88
N SER A 474 -20.63 -9.55 26.12
CA SER A 474 -20.88 -10.47 27.24
C SER A 474 -22.12 -10.08 28.03
N GLU A 475 -22.32 -8.78 28.30
CA GLU A 475 -23.36 -8.28 29.21
C GLU A 475 -23.83 -6.88 28.80
N GLU A 476 -25.12 -6.59 29.02
CA GLU A 476 -25.70 -5.25 28.93
C GLU A 476 -26.36 -4.94 30.28
N ILE A 477 -25.88 -3.89 30.94
CA ILE A 477 -26.31 -3.48 32.28
C ILE A 477 -27.03 -2.14 32.13
N VAL A 478 -28.26 -2.06 32.65
CA VAL A 478 -29.07 -0.83 32.64
C VAL A 478 -29.18 -0.30 34.07
N GLU A 479 -28.63 0.89 34.29
CA GLU A 479 -28.67 1.61 35.56
C GLU A 479 -29.32 2.97 35.36
N GLY A 480 -30.63 3.06 35.63
CA GLY A 480 -31.40 4.28 35.36
C GLY A 480 -31.54 4.53 33.85
N ASP A 481 -31.00 5.64 33.37
CA ASP A 481 -30.91 6.03 31.96
C ASP A 481 -29.57 5.68 31.30
N ILE A 482 -28.66 5.02 32.04
CA ILE A 482 -27.34 4.61 31.54
C ILE A 482 -27.38 3.13 31.12
N VAL A 483 -26.98 2.87 29.87
CA VAL A 483 -26.77 1.51 29.36
C VAL A 483 -25.27 1.28 29.19
N THR A 484 -24.73 0.30 29.91
CA THR A 484 -23.32 -0.13 29.81
C THR A 484 -23.24 -1.48 29.12
N VAL A 485 -22.50 -1.54 28.02
CA VAL A 485 -22.23 -2.79 27.29
C VAL A 485 -20.81 -3.26 27.59
N ARG A 486 -20.68 -4.49 28.10
CA ARG A 486 -19.39 -5.14 28.29
C ARG A 486 -19.05 -6.00 27.07
N GLN A 487 -17.86 -5.78 26.51
CA GLN A 487 -17.36 -6.51 25.35
C GLN A 487 -15.97 -7.10 25.63
N GLN A 488 -15.81 -8.37 25.31
CA GLN A 488 -14.51 -9.02 25.21
C GLN A 488 -13.96 -8.80 23.80
N ALA A 489 -12.78 -8.18 23.72
CA ALA A 489 -12.10 -7.96 22.45
C ALA A 489 -11.58 -9.29 21.88
N GLY A 490 -11.88 -9.53 20.61
CA GLY A 490 -11.19 -10.50 19.78
C GLY A 490 -9.95 -9.90 19.12
N ASP A 491 -9.29 -10.69 18.26
CA ASP A 491 -8.15 -10.26 17.47
C ASP A 491 -8.61 -9.49 16.22
N PHE A 492 -8.61 -8.16 16.34
CA PHE A 492 -8.90 -7.19 15.30
C PHE A 492 -7.58 -6.70 14.69
N VAL A 493 -7.24 -7.23 13.53
CA VAL A 493 -5.91 -7.09 12.92
C VAL A 493 -5.63 -5.65 12.51
N VAL A 494 -4.37 -5.24 12.62
CA VAL A 494 -3.88 -3.91 12.21
C VAL A 494 -2.63 -4.03 11.36
N CYS A 495 -2.53 -3.20 10.33
CA CYS A 495 -1.42 -3.21 9.38
C CYS A 495 -0.55 -1.96 9.54
N ASN A 496 0.65 -2.12 10.10
CA ASN A 496 1.64 -1.04 10.25
C ASN A 496 2.73 -1.25 9.19
N LEU A 497 2.71 -0.44 8.14
CA LEU A 497 3.45 -0.73 6.89
C LEU A 497 4.53 0.31 6.60
N SER A 498 5.62 -0.17 6.02
CA SER A 498 6.66 0.64 5.39
C SER A 498 7.33 -0.18 4.29
N SER A 499 7.68 0.45 3.18
CA SER A 499 8.22 -0.23 2.00
C SER A 499 9.65 0.22 1.72
N LEU A 500 10.56 -0.75 1.64
CA LEU A 500 11.95 -0.55 1.21
C LEU A 500 11.98 -0.25 -0.29
N ASN A 501 12.66 0.82 -0.68
CA ASN A 501 12.81 1.19 -2.09
C ASN A 501 14.08 0.55 -2.68
N LEU A 502 13.91 -0.54 -3.42
CA LEU A 502 15.03 -1.24 -4.06
C LEU A 502 15.66 -0.44 -5.22
N GLY A 503 14.99 0.60 -5.73
CA GLY A 503 15.59 1.55 -6.67
C GLY A 503 16.63 2.47 -6.02
N ARG A 504 16.69 2.52 -4.68
CA ARG A 504 17.64 3.36 -3.92
C ARG A 504 18.56 2.53 -3.03
N CYS A 505 18.05 1.49 -2.38
CA CYS A 505 18.81 0.55 -1.56
C CYS A 505 19.13 -0.71 -2.38
N ARG A 506 20.37 -0.82 -2.89
CA ARG A 506 20.76 -1.90 -3.81
C ARG A 506 21.83 -2.82 -3.24
N ASP A 507 22.77 -2.28 -2.46
CA ASP A 507 23.77 -3.07 -1.76
C ASP A 507 23.25 -3.55 -0.40
N ARG A 508 23.87 -4.63 0.08
CA ARG A 508 23.46 -5.33 1.30
C ARG A 508 23.49 -4.44 2.55
N GLU A 509 24.43 -3.51 2.67
CA GLU A 509 24.56 -2.66 3.86
C GLU A 509 23.49 -1.57 3.88
N SER A 510 23.23 -0.92 2.73
CA SER A 510 22.13 0.04 2.60
C SER A 510 20.76 -0.58 2.90
N ILE A 511 20.55 -1.84 2.48
CA ILE A 511 19.34 -2.61 2.79
C ILE A 511 19.26 -2.89 4.28
N ARG A 512 20.34 -3.42 4.90
CA ARG A 512 20.38 -3.72 6.34
C ARG A 512 20.07 -2.50 7.20
N GLU A 513 20.74 -1.38 6.95
CA GLU A 513 20.57 -0.17 7.73
C GLU A 513 19.18 0.45 7.54
N THR A 514 18.63 0.42 6.33
CA THR A 514 17.27 0.89 6.06
C THR A 514 16.23 0.00 6.75
N VAL A 515 16.35 -1.33 6.61
CA VAL A 515 15.42 -2.29 7.25
C VAL A 515 15.42 -2.12 8.77
N ARG A 516 16.59 -1.94 9.40
CA ARG A 516 16.69 -1.66 10.85
C ARG A 516 15.89 -0.42 11.26
N ARG A 517 16.01 0.66 10.49
CA ARG A 517 15.25 1.91 10.73
C ARG A 517 13.76 1.70 10.52
N GLN A 518 13.36 0.96 9.49
CA GLN A 518 11.94 0.69 9.20
C GLN A 518 11.27 -0.15 10.28
N ILE A 519 11.89 -1.26 10.71
CA ILE A 519 11.33 -2.13 11.75
C ILE A 519 11.13 -1.35 13.05
N ARG A 520 12.10 -0.53 13.45
CA ARG A 520 11.96 0.33 14.64
C ARG A 520 10.89 1.41 14.48
N ALA A 521 10.83 2.07 13.33
CA ALA A 521 9.80 3.07 13.05
C ALA A 521 8.38 2.46 13.12
N MET A 522 8.18 1.29 12.52
CA MET A 522 6.89 0.57 12.57
C MET A 522 6.58 0.05 13.97
N ASP A 523 7.57 -0.40 14.74
CA ASP A 523 7.36 -0.76 16.16
C ASP A 523 6.88 0.45 16.98
N ASN A 524 7.45 1.63 16.72
CA ASN A 524 7.04 2.87 17.38
C ASN A 524 5.63 3.30 16.97
N VAL A 525 5.22 3.09 15.71
CA VAL A 525 3.85 3.35 15.26
C VAL A 525 2.84 2.64 16.16
N ILE A 526 3.10 1.42 16.62
CA ILE A 526 2.17 0.66 17.48
C ILE A 526 1.83 1.45 18.75
N ASP A 527 2.82 2.09 19.37
CA ASP A 527 2.67 2.80 20.63
C ASP A 527 2.27 4.27 20.46
N LEU A 528 2.49 4.84 19.27
CA LEU A 528 2.16 6.23 18.91
C LEU A 528 0.77 6.38 18.31
N ASN A 529 0.24 5.35 17.67
CA ASN A 529 -0.97 5.42 16.86
C ASN A 529 -2.25 5.72 17.68
N HIS A 530 -3.12 6.54 17.11
CA HIS A 530 -4.50 6.68 17.55
C HIS A 530 -5.40 5.66 16.85
N TYR A 531 -5.86 4.62 17.56
CA TYR A 531 -6.69 3.57 16.98
C TYR A 531 -8.17 3.98 16.90
N PRO A 532 -8.83 3.81 15.73
CA PRO A 532 -10.25 4.11 15.57
C PRO A 532 -11.16 3.27 16.46
N VAL A 533 -10.73 2.06 16.84
CA VAL A 533 -11.48 1.10 17.68
C VAL A 533 -10.55 0.48 18.72
N ALA A 534 -11.07 0.17 19.92
CA ALA A 534 -10.25 -0.24 21.05
C ALA A 534 -9.66 -1.65 20.89
N GLN A 535 -10.41 -2.58 20.29
CA GLN A 535 -9.94 -3.94 20.02
C GLN A 535 -8.71 -3.99 19.09
N ALA A 536 -8.59 -3.02 18.16
CA ALA A 536 -7.41 -2.88 17.31
C ALA A 536 -6.16 -2.56 18.14
N ALA A 537 -6.28 -1.67 19.13
CA ALA A 537 -5.15 -1.33 20.02
C ALA A 537 -4.71 -2.53 20.88
N ILE A 538 -5.67 -3.34 21.34
CA ILE A 538 -5.40 -4.56 22.13
C ILE A 538 -4.64 -5.56 21.27
N THR A 539 -5.16 -5.86 20.08
CA THR A 539 -4.55 -6.82 19.13
C THR A 539 -3.15 -6.38 18.71
N ASN A 540 -2.99 -5.10 18.38
CA ASN A 540 -1.70 -4.58 17.95
C ASN A 540 -0.66 -4.58 19.08
N ARG A 541 -1.05 -4.44 20.35
CA ARG A 541 -0.14 -4.63 21.49
C ARG A 541 0.19 -6.09 21.75
N LYS A 542 -0.78 -6.99 21.52
CA LYS A 542 -0.66 -8.45 21.73
C LYS A 542 0.37 -9.09 20.78
N TYR A 543 0.31 -8.74 19.49
CA TYR A 543 1.19 -9.31 18.46
C TYR A 543 2.31 -8.36 17.99
N ARG A 544 2.14 -7.04 18.19
CA ARG A 544 3.08 -6.02 17.68
C ARG A 544 3.42 -6.18 16.20
N ALA A 545 2.40 -6.45 15.40
CA ALA A 545 2.57 -6.79 14.00
C ALA A 545 3.06 -5.60 13.16
N VAL A 546 4.05 -5.84 12.31
CA VAL A 546 4.53 -4.89 11.31
C VAL A 546 4.55 -5.55 9.93
N GLY A 547 4.64 -4.75 8.87
CA GLY A 547 4.72 -5.24 7.50
C GLY A 547 5.76 -4.46 6.71
N LEU A 548 6.99 -4.97 6.72
CA LEU A 548 8.06 -4.54 5.82
C LEU A 548 7.68 -4.99 4.40
N GLY A 549 7.35 -4.01 3.56
CA GLY A 549 7.07 -4.21 2.15
C GLY A 549 8.25 -3.81 1.27
N ILE A 550 8.03 -3.88 -0.03
CA ILE A 550 9.02 -3.60 -1.07
C ILE A 550 8.40 -2.67 -2.11
N SER A 551 9.17 -1.73 -2.63
CA SER A 551 8.89 -1.00 -3.86
C SER A 551 10.13 -1.02 -4.76
N GLY A 552 9.96 -0.63 -6.02
CA GLY A 552 11.08 -0.56 -6.97
C GLY A 552 11.59 -1.92 -7.44
N TYR A 553 10.81 -3.00 -7.31
CA TYR A 553 11.26 -4.35 -7.67
C TYR A 553 11.68 -4.47 -9.15
N HIS A 554 10.82 -4.05 -10.08
CA HIS A 554 11.15 -4.11 -11.50
C HIS A 554 12.28 -3.16 -11.87
N GLN A 555 12.34 -1.98 -11.22
CA GLN A 555 13.48 -1.07 -11.36
C GLN A 555 14.79 -1.72 -10.92
N TYR A 556 14.79 -2.42 -9.80
CA TYR A 556 15.95 -3.15 -9.31
C TYR A 556 16.43 -4.20 -10.33
N LEU A 557 15.51 -4.97 -10.92
CA LEU A 557 15.86 -5.94 -11.96
C LEU A 557 16.48 -5.23 -13.18
N ALA A 558 15.85 -4.15 -13.66
CA ALA A 558 16.31 -3.44 -14.84
C ALA A 558 17.69 -2.79 -14.67
N GLU A 559 17.95 -2.19 -13.52
CA GLU A 559 19.25 -1.57 -13.22
C GLU A 559 20.38 -2.59 -12.97
N ASN A 560 20.05 -3.81 -12.57
CA ASN A 560 21.00 -4.92 -12.42
C ASN A 560 21.12 -5.78 -13.69
N GLY A 561 20.45 -5.41 -14.79
CA GLY A 561 20.49 -6.16 -16.05
C GLY A 561 19.86 -7.56 -15.96
N LEU A 562 18.87 -7.74 -15.08
CA LEU A 562 18.16 -8.99 -14.88
C LEU A 562 16.87 -9.01 -15.70
N VAL A 563 16.70 -10.04 -16.52
CA VAL A 563 15.47 -10.23 -17.32
C VAL A 563 14.42 -10.96 -16.48
N TRP A 564 13.18 -10.45 -16.47
CA TRP A 564 12.07 -10.97 -15.68
C TRP A 564 11.79 -12.47 -15.89
N GLU A 565 11.86 -12.97 -17.11
CA GLU A 565 11.53 -14.37 -17.43
C GLU A 565 12.78 -15.24 -17.50
N SER A 566 13.54 -15.28 -16.40
CA SER A 566 14.80 -16.01 -16.36
C SER A 566 15.06 -16.69 -15.01
N GLU A 567 15.75 -17.83 -15.06
CA GLU A 567 16.25 -18.52 -13.86
C GLU A 567 17.24 -17.67 -13.06
N GLN A 568 17.99 -16.80 -13.74
CA GLN A 568 18.89 -15.86 -13.06
C GLN A 568 18.10 -14.88 -12.19
N HIS A 569 16.99 -14.35 -12.70
CA HIS A 569 16.08 -13.53 -11.90
C HIS A 569 15.57 -14.29 -10.68
N LEU A 570 15.07 -15.53 -10.84
CA LEU A 570 14.56 -16.32 -9.72
C LEU A 570 15.62 -16.55 -8.63
N ARG A 571 16.84 -16.97 -9.00
CA ARG A 571 17.94 -17.16 -8.03
C ARG A 571 18.32 -15.88 -7.31
N HIS A 572 18.43 -14.77 -8.06
CA HIS A 572 18.85 -13.49 -7.50
C HIS A 572 17.84 -12.96 -6.48
N VAL A 573 16.54 -13.17 -6.73
CA VAL A 573 15.49 -12.67 -5.83
C VAL A 573 15.25 -13.60 -4.64
N ASP A 574 15.57 -14.89 -4.73
CA ASP A 574 15.69 -15.78 -3.56
C ASP A 574 16.74 -15.20 -2.60
N GLU A 575 17.96 -14.96 -3.08
CA GLU A 575 19.06 -14.44 -2.27
C GLU A 575 18.75 -13.04 -1.70
N LEU A 576 18.19 -12.13 -2.51
CA LEU A 576 17.83 -10.79 -2.07
C LEU A 576 16.80 -10.83 -0.93
N PHE A 577 15.73 -11.61 -1.09
CA PHE A 577 14.67 -11.69 -0.09
C PHE A 577 15.08 -12.47 1.14
N GLU A 578 15.99 -13.44 1.01
CA GLU A 578 16.62 -14.10 2.15
C GLU A 578 17.36 -13.09 3.04
N TRP A 579 18.18 -12.21 2.44
CA TRP A 579 18.89 -11.17 3.19
C TRP A 579 17.93 -10.14 3.80
N ILE A 580 16.91 -9.70 3.06
CA ILE A 580 15.90 -8.77 3.59
C ILE A 580 15.21 -9.37 4.82
N ASN A 581 14.79 -10.64 4.75
CA ASN A 581 14.15 -11.32 5.86
C ASN A 581 15.11 -11.50 7.05
N TYR A 582 16.36 -11.88 6.79
CA TYR A 582 17.39 -11.99 7.83
C TYR A 582 17.56 -10.66 8.57
N PHE A 583 17.67 -9.53 7.86
CA PHE A 583 17.80 -8.21 8.47
C PHE A 583 16.54 -7.77 9.22
N ALA A 584 15.35 -8.14 8.75
CA ALA A 584 14.11 -7.85 9.44
C ALA A 584 14.03 -8.57 10.79
N ILE A 585 14.37 -9.86 10.82
CA ILE A 585 14.41 -10.68 12.03
C ILE A 585 15.52 -10.19 12.97
N GLU A 586 16.70 -9.89 12.45
CA GLU A 586 17.81 -9.31 13.22
C GLU A 586 17.39 -7.99 13.88
N ALA A 587 16.76 -7.08 13.14
CA ALA A 587 16.29 -5.81 13.68
C ALA A 587 15.24 -6.00 14.79
N SER A 588 14.31 -6.95 14.61
CA SER A 588 13.30 -7.25 15.62
C SER A 588 13.86 -7.96 16.86
N LEU A 589 14.88 -8.80 16.69
CA LEU A 589 15.66 -9.41 17.78
C LEU A 589 16.38 -8.35 18.61
N GLU A 590 17.06 -7.38 17.98
CA GLU A 590 17.73 -6.30 18.70
C GLU A 590 16.73 -5.43 19.48
N LEU A 591 15.56 -5.16 18.90
CA LEU A 591 14.47 -4.50 19.63
C LEU A 591 13.92 -5.35 20.79
N ALA A 592 13.90 -6.67 20.67
CA ALA A 592 13.48 -7.55 21.75
C ALA A 592 14.46 -7.51 22.93
N LYS A 593 15.77 -7.47 22.64
CA LYS A 593 16.81 -7.28 23.68
C LYS A 593 16.65 -5.94 24.41
N GLU A 594 16.25 -4.89 23.70
CA GLU A 594 16.09 -3.55 24.26
C GLU A 594 14.75 -3.36 25.00
N LYS A 595 13.63 -3.76 24.37
CA LYS A 595 12.26 -3.42 24.79
C LYS A 595 11.43 -4.64 25.23
N GLY A 596 12.00 -5.84 25.19
CA GLY A 596 11.34 -7.13 25.43
C GLY A 596 10.65 -7.69 24.17
N PRO A 597 10.46 -9.02 24.08
CA PRO A 597 9.73 -9.65 22.97
C PRO A 597 8.25 -9.28 22.98
N TYR A 598 7.52 -9.59 21.90
CA TYR A 598 6.07 -9.42 21.90
C TYR A 598 5.38 -10.35 22.92
N PRO A 599 4.22 -9.96 23.49
CA PRO A 599 3.57 -10.70 24.58
C PRO A 599 3.27 -12.18 24.34
N LEU A 600 3.00 -12.57 23.08
CA LEU A 600 2.66 -13.96 22.71
C LEU A 600 3.84 -14.77 22.14
N PHE A 601 5.07 -14.35 22.41
CA PHE A 601 6.26 -15.03 21.89
C PHE A 601 6.37 -16.49 22.33
N HIS A 602 6.02 -16.80 23.56
CA HIS A 602 6.12 -18.18 24.08
C HIS A 602 5.17 -19.13 23.35
N GLY A 603 5.71 -20.28 22.92
CA GLY A 603 5.05 -21.30 22.11
C GLY A 603 4.99 -21.00 20.62
N SER A 604 5.49 -19.84 20.17
CA SER A 604 5.49 -19.48 18.75
C SER A 604 6.54 -20.26 17.95
N ASP A 605 6.36 -20.31 16.64
CA ASP A 605 7.33 -20.90 15.70
C ASP A 605 8.70 -20.19 15.78
N TRP A 606 8.73 -18.94 16.26
CA TRP A 606 9.97 -18.21 16.51
C TRP A 606 10.75 -18.83 17.67
N GLU A 607 10.09 -19.14 18.78
CA GLU A 607 10.72 -19.73 19.97
C GLU A 607 11.12 -21.18 19.74
N THR A 608 10.24 -21.99 19.12
CA THR A 608 10.49 -23.41 18.87
C THR A 608 11.53 -23.65 17.77
N GLY A 609 11.84 -22.62 16.98
CA GLY A 609 12.70 -22.71 15.80
C GLY A 609 11.98 -23.22 14.56
N GLU A 610 10.70 -23.60 14.66
CA GLU A 610 9.91 -24.12 13.54
C GLU A 610 9.80 -23.14 12.37
N TYR A 611 9.82 -21.82 12.65
CA TYR A 611 9.82 -20.78 11.63
C TYR A 611 10.97 -20.98 10.62
N PHE A 612 12.15 -21.33 11.13
CA PHE A 612 13.38 -21.52 10.35
C PHE A 612 13.39 -22.88 9.66
N GLU A 613 12.91 -23.92 10.34
CA GLU A 613 12.81 -25.28 9.80
C GLU A 613 11.87 -25.36 8.60
N LEU A 614 10.65 -24.81 8.72
CA LEU A 614 9.66 -24.79 7.64
C LEU A 614 10.14 -24.05 6.39
N ARG A 615 11.13 -23.16 6.54
CA ARG A 615 11.73 -22.38 5.45
C ARG A 615 13.10 -22.91 5.04
N GLY A 616 13.58 -23.99 5.63
CA GLY A 616 14.88 -24.59 5.31
C GLY A 616 16.06 -23.64 5.49
N TYR A 617 16.01 -22.75 6.49
CA TYR A 617 17.10 -21.84 6.77
C TYR A 617 18.24 -22.55 7.50
N ARG A 618 19.44 -22.44 6.95
CA ARG A 618 20.70 -22.99 7.47
C ARG A 618 21.84 -22.04 7.12
N SER A 619 22.84 -21.96 7.99
CA SER A 619 24.04 -21.18 7.69
C SER A 619 24.82 -21.83 6.56
N ARG A 620 25.30 -21.01 5.62
CA ARG A 620 26.11 -21.49 4.48
C ARG A 620 27.14 -20.44 4.07
N PRO A 621 28.27 -20.83 3.45
CA PRO A 621 29.26 -19.88 2.95
C PRO A 621 28.61 -18.86 2.00
N GLY A 622 28.85 -17.57 2.26
CA GLY A 622 28.29 -16.46 1.47
C GLY A 622 26.83 -16.09 1.77
N GLY A 623 26.10 -16.94 2.51
CA GLY A 623 24.72 -16.68 2.96
C GLY A 623 24.65 -16.09 4.37
N PRO A 624 23.43 -15.84 4.88
CA PRO A 624 23.23 -15.39 6.27
C PRO A 624 23.55 -16.48 7.29
N ASP A 625 23.92 -16.05 8.51
CA ASP A 625 24.19 -16.94 9.66
C ASP A 625 22.89 -17.27 10.40
N TRP A 626 22.08 -18.11 9.77
CA TRP A 626 20.75 -18.48 10.26
C TRP A 626 20.77 -19.29 11.55
N ASP A 627 21.79 -20.12 11.77
CA ASP A 627 21.86 -20.98 12.95
C ASP A 627 22.08 -20.13 14.20
N THR A 628 23.03 -19.18 14.14
CA THR A 628 23.23 -18.19 15.21
C THR A 628 21.99 -17.33 15.42
N LEU A 629 21.34 -16.85 14.35
CA LEU A 629 20.14 -16.02 14.49
C LEU A 629 18.99 -16.78 15.14
N ARG A 630 18.77 -18.06 14.77
CA ARG A 630 17.76 -18.94 15.37
C ARG A 630 18.02 -19.12 16.87
N GLU A 631 19.24 -19.39 17.27
CA GLU A 631 19.62 -19.53 18.69
C GLU A 631 19.37 -18.24 19.48
N GLN A 632 19.71 -17.09 18.90
CA GLN A 632 19.46 -15.81 19.55
C GLN A 632 17.97 -15.48 19.64
N VAL A 633 17.18 -15.77 18.61
CA VAL A 633 15.72 -15.59 18.62
C VAL A 633 15.08 -16.49 19.68
N ALA A 634 15.47 -17.75 19.80
CA ALA A 634 14.96 -18.62 20.87
C ALA A 634 15.31 -18.09 22.27
N ARG A 635 16.50 -17.48 22.43
CA ARG A 635 16.98 -16.97 23.73
C ARG A 635 16.39 -15.62 24.14
N TYR A 636 16.31 -14.68 23.21
CA TYR A 636 15.97 -13.27 23.49
C TYR A 636 14.60 -12.86 22.94
N GLY A 637 14.05 -13.67 22.03
CA GLY A 637 12.81 -13.41 21.31
C GLY A 637 12.94 -12.42 20.17
N VAL A 638 11.79 -12.13 19.55
CA VAL A 638 11.62 -11.06 18.56
C VAL A 638 10.60 -10.06 19.09
N ARG A 639 10.72 -8.79 18.70
CA ARG A 639 9.84 -7.71 19.15
C ARG A 639 8.47 -7.74 18.48
N ASN A 640 8.40 -8.27 17.25
CA ASN A 640 7.23 -8.20 16.39
C ASN A 640 6.86 -9.61 15.93
N ALA A 641 5.60 -10.02 16.14
CA ALA A 641 5.16 -11.38 15.82
C ALA A 641 5.07 -11.67 14.32
N TYR A 642 4.92 -10.61 13.52
CA TYR A 642 4.86 -10.60 12.06
C TYR A 642 5.73 -9.46 11.53
N LEU A 643 6.48 -9.71 10.45
CA LEU A 643 7.57 -8.81 10.02
C LEU A 643 7.46 -8.30 8.59
N VAL A 644 7.20 -9.18 7.62
CA VAL A 644 7.32 -8.90 6.19
C VAL A 644 5.97 -9.11 5.51
N ALA A 645 5.48 -8.07 4.84
CA ALA A 645 4.25 -8.08 4.05
C ALA A 645 4.40 -7.13 2.87
N ILE A 646 4.25 -7.63 1.64
CA ILE A 646 4.46 -6.81 0.44
C ILE A 646 3.14 -6.24 -0.05
N ALA A 647 2.79 -5.08 0.50
CA ALA A 647 1.62 -4.29 0.09
C ALA A 647 1.82 -3.63 -1.29
N PRO A 648 0.74 -3.27 -1.99
CA PRO A 648 0.85 -2.43 -3.18
C PRO A 648 1.30 -1.02 -2.77
N THR A 649 2.16 -0.40 -3.57
CA THR A 649 2.74 0.91 -3.24
C THR A 649 2.38 1.99 -4.26
N SER A 650 1.25 1.88 -4.98
CA SER A 650 0.96 2.70 -6.16
C SER A 650 1.11 4.21 -5.93
N SER A 651 0.71 4.72 -4.76
CA SER A 651 0.85 6.15 -4.44
C SER A 651 2.23 6.52 -3.88
N THR A 652 2.81 5.68 -3.01
CA THR A 652 4.10 5.97 -2.35
C THR A 652 5.30 5.72 -3.26
N SER A 653 5.22 4.78 -4.20
CA SER A 653 6.27 4.56 -5.19
C SER A 653 6.40 5.73 -6.17
N LEU A 654 5.31 6.44 -6.47
CA LEU A 654 5.35 7.68 -7.25
C LEU A 654 6.16 8.75 -6.52
N ILE A 655 5.92 8.94 -5.21
CA ILE A 655 6.70 9.86 -4.37
C ILE A 655 8.18 9.47 -4.39
N ALA A 656 8.48 8.18 -4.30
CA ALA A 656 9.83 7.66 -4.32
C ALA A 656 10.49 7.62 -5.72
N GLY A 657 9.73 7.91 -6.79
CA GLY A 657 10.19 7.81 -8.19
C GLY A 657 10.57 6.38 -8.59
N SER A 658 9.81 5.37 -8.15
CA SER A 658 10.11 3.94 -8.30
C SER A 658 8.92 3.15 -8.86
N THR A 659 9.13 1.89 -9.26
CA THR A 659 8.04 1.00 -9.67
C THR A 659 7.21 0.54 -8.48
N ALA A 660 5.92 0.27 -8.68
CA ALA A 660 5.02 -0.12 -7.59
C ALA A 660 5.26 -1.55 -7.12
N GLY A 661 5.42 -1.75 -5.81
CA GLY A 661 5.45 -3.05 -5.17
C GLY A 661 6.46 -4.01 -5.80
N ILE A 662 5.94 -5.20 -6.10
CA ILE A 662 6.58 -6.25 -6.90
C ILE A 662 6.04 -6.33 -8.33
N ASP A 663 5.23 -5.35 -8.77
CA ASP A 663 4.59 -5.42 -10.08
C ASP A 663 5.57 -5.05 -11.20
N PRO A 664 5.43 -5.68 -12.37
CA PRO A 664 6.07 -5.19 -13.59
C PRO A 664 5.48 -3.83 -13.99
N VAL A 665 6.18 -3.11 -14.87
CA VAL A 665 5.67 -1.81 -15.34
C VAL A 665 4.49 -2.07 -16.27
N PHE A 666 3.46 -1.23 -16.18
CA PHE A 666 2.34 -1.31 -17.12
C PHE A 666 2.82 -1.08 -18.57
N ALA A 667 3.59 -0.02 -18.77
CA ALA A 667 4.28 0.31 -20.01
C ALA A 667 5.61 1.01 -19.68
N ARG A 668 6.55 1.01 -20.62
CA ARG A 668 7.83 1.76 -20.48
C ARG A 668 7.61 3.27 -20.48
N PHE A 669 6.65 3.69 -21.30
CA PHE A 669 6.19 5.06 -21.43
C PHE A 669 4.70 5.05 -21.74
N PHE A 670 3.93 5.92 -21.09
CA PHE A 670 2.52 6.12 -21.38
C PHE A 670 2.08 7.54 -21.01
N LEU A 671 0.96 7.96 -21.59
CA LEU A 671 0.33 9.23 -21.28
C LEU A 671 -0.80 8.98 -20.29
N GLU A 672 -0.73 9.60 -19.12
CA GLU A 672 -1.77 9.52 -18.09
C GLU A 672 -2.68 10.74 -18.21
N GLU A 673 -3.96 10.54 -18.51
CA GLU A 673 -4.94 11.62 -18.53
C GLU A 673 -5.35 11.98 -17.10
N LYS A 674 -5.17 13.25 -16.72
CA LYS A 674 -5.68 13.81 -15.46
C LYS A 674 -6.61 14.97 -15.74
N LYS A 675 -7.43 15.33 -14.75
CA LYS A 675 -8.32 16.50 -14.80
C LYS A 675 -7.63 17.81 -15.21
N ASN A 676 -6.31 17.91 -15.01
CA ASN A 676 -5.51 19.11 -15.28
C ASN A 676 -4.58 18.98 -16.49
N GLY A 677 -4.75 17.96 -17.34
CA GLY A 677 -3.94 17.73 -18.53
C GLY A 677 -3.34 16.32 -18.62
N VAL A 678 -2.62 16.08 -19.70
CA VAL A 678 -1.94 14.82 -19.97
C VAL A 678 -0.55 14.85 -19.34
N VAL A 679 -0.21 13.85 -18.55
CA VAL A 679 1.11 13.74 -17.89
C VAL A 679 1.85 12.54 -18.48
N PRO A 680 2.98 12.76 -19.19
CA PRO A 680 3.83 11.67 -19.63
C PRO A 680 4.47 10.97 -18.42
N GLN A 681 4.41 9.65 -18.42
CA GLN A 681 5.01 8.78 -17.41
C GLN A 681 6.06 7.90 -18.06
N THR A 682 7.20 7.74 -17.39
CA THR A 682 8.29 6.87 -17.83
C THR A 682 8.61 5.87 -16.73
N ALA A 683 9.09 4.69 -17.11
CA ALA A 683 9.71 3.79 -16.15
C ALA A 683 10.89 4.51 -15.44
N PRO A 684 11.13 4.27 -14.14
CA PRO A 684 12.22 4.90 -13.41
C PRO A 684 13.57 4.70 -14.11
N ASN A 685 14.40 5.74 -14.17
CA ASN A 685 15.74 5.68 -14.78
C ASN A 685 15.76 5.03 -16.19
N LEU A 686 14.71 5.23 -17.00
CA LEU A 686 14.66 4.76 -18.38
C LEU A 686 15.81 5.39 -19.20
N ASN A 687 16.62 4.56 -19.84
CA ASN A 687 17.69 4.94 -20.74
C ASN A 687 18.05 3.75 -21.64
N GLU A 688 18.99 3.92 -22.57
CA GLU A 688 19.41 2.89 -23.53
C GLU A 688 19.81 1.54 -22.88
N ARG A 689 20.35 1.57 -21.66
CA ARG A 689 20.77 0.36 -20.93
C ARG A 689 19.59 -0.34 -20.24
N THR A 690 18.66 0.42 -19.65
CA THR A 690 17.55 -0.13 -18.86
C THR A 690 16.30 -0.44 -19.68
N PHE A 691 16.14 0.19 -20.86
CA PHE A 691 14.96 0.09 -21.71
C PHE A 691 14.52 -1.34 -22.01
N TRP A 692 15.47 -2.22 -22.32
CA TRP A 692 15.20 -3.61 -22.72
C TRP A 692 14.84 -4.53 -21.55
N TYR A 693 15.14 -4.12 -20.31
CA TYR A 693 14.84 -4.90 -19.13
C TYR A 693 13.46 -4.59 -18.54
N TYR A 694 12.86 -3.44 -18.90
CA TYR A 694 11.48 -3.13 -18.56
C TYR A 694 10.50 -3.87 -19.48
N LYS A 695 10.12 -5.10 -19.13
CA LYS A 695 9.07 -5.83 -19.86
C LYS A 695 7.68 -5.44 -19.38
N GLU A 696 6.77 -5.16 -20.30
CA GLU A 696 5.43 -4.67 -19.98
C GLU A 696 4.55 -5.77 -19.41
N ALA A 697 3.77 -5.45 -18.38
CA ALA A 697 3.04 -6.40 -17.55
C ALA A 697 2.20 -7.42 -18.34
N HIS A 698 1.44 -6.96 -19.33
CA HIS A 698 0.56 -7.80 -20.17
C HIS A 698 1.29 -8.64 -21.22
N THR A 699 2.59 -8.44 -21.39
CA THR A 699 3.43 -9.19 -22.33
C THR A 699 4.26 -10.27 -21.65
N ILE A 700 4.26 -10.29 -20.31
CA ILE A 700 4.96 -11.27 -19.49
C ILE A 700 4.16 -12.58 -19.44
N ASP A 701 4.83 -13.70 -19.63
CA ASP A 701 4.32 -15.01 -19.23
C ASP A 701 4.19 -15.04 -17.70
N GLN A 702 2.95 -14.98 -17.24
CA GLN A 702 2.62 -14.91 -15.82
C GLN A 702 3.11 -16.11 -15.01
N SER A 703 3.44 -17.24 -15.66
CA SER A 703 4.07 -18.38 -14.98
C SER A 703 5.38 -18.01 -14.30
N TRP A 704 6.17 -17.11 -14.89
CA TRP A 704 7.40 -16.58 -14.31
C TRP A 704 7.15 -15.66 -13.13
N SER A 705 6.11 -14.81 -13.22
CA SER A 705 5.71 -13.94 -12.12
C SER A 705 5.24 -14.76 -10.90
N ILE A 706 4.51 -15.86 -11.13
CA ILE A 706 4.11 -16.82 -10.08
C ILE A 706 5.33 -17.49 -9.45
N LYS A 707 6.28 -18.00 -10.26
CA LYS A 707 7.51 -18.62 -9.74
C LYS A 707 8.35 -17.64 -8.92
N ALA A 708 8.48 -16.40 -9.39
CA ALA A 708 9.19 -15.35 -8.67
C ALA A 708 8.47 -15.02 -7.35
N CYS A 709 7.14 -14.98 -7.36
CA CYS A 709 6.30 -14.81 -6.17
C CYS A 709 6.53 -15.94 -5.16
N ALA A 710 6.57 -17.20 -5.62
CA ALA A 710 6.79 -18.39 -4.81
C ALA A 710 8.16 -18.37 -4.09
N VAL A 711 9.22 -18.07 -4.85
CA VAL A 711 10.58 -17.93 -4.32
C VAL A 711 10.61 -16.87 -3.21
N ARG A 712 10.02 -15.70 -3.44
CA ARG A 712 9.92 -14.65 -2.41
C ARG A 712 9.06 -15.06 -1.23
N GLN A 713 7.95 -15.77 -1.47
CA GLN A 713 6.96 -16.14 -0.45
C GLN A 713 7.56 -16.94 0.70
N ARG A 714 8.59 -17.75 0.41
CA ARG A 714 9.40 -18.46 1.42
C ARG A 714 9.96 -17.51 2.48
N HIS A 715 10.37 -16.31 2.08
CA HIS A 715 10.98 -15.29 2.92
C HIS A 715 9.98 -14.28 3.50
N VAL A 716 8.70 -14.38 3.12
CA VAL A 716 7.62 -13.48 3.58
C VAL A 716 6.73 -14.25 4.55
N ASP A 717 6.76 -13.88 5.84
CA ASP A 717 5.96 -14.52 6.88
C ASP A 717 4.47 -14.22 6.75
N GLN A 718 4.10 -13.03 6.25
CA GLN A 718 2.74 -12.73 5.82
C GLN A 718 2.54 -13.09 4.33
N SER A 719 2.03 -12.20 3.49
CA SER A 719 1.86 -12.44 2.05
C SER A 719 2.31 -11.24 1.21
N GLN A 720 2.05 -11.31 -0.09
CA GLN A 720 2.38 -10.29 -1.09
C GLN A 720 1.17 -10.06 -1.98
N SER A 721 0.86 -8.79 -2.27
CA SER A 721 -0.23 -8.38 -3.15
C SER A 721 0.11 -8.65 -4.61
N PHE A 722 0.04 -9.92 -5.01
CA PHE A 722 0.42 -10.39 -6.32
C PHE A 722 -0.70 -10.24 -7.35
N ASN A 723 -0.50 -9.42 -8.38
CA ASN A 723 -1.44 -9.28 -9.49
C ASN A 723 -1.11 -10.28 -10.62
N LEU A 724 -2.15 -10.79 -11.27
CA LEU A 724 -2.04 -11.48 -12.56
C LEU A 724 -2.39 -10.52 -13.69
N TYR A 725 -1.54 -10.41 -14.69
CA TYR A 725 -1.81 -9.62 -15.89
C TYR A 725 -2.17 -10.55 -17.05
N ILE A 726 -3.38 -10.44 -17.56
CA ILE A 726 -3.90 -11.30 -18.63
C ILE A 726 -4.37 -10.49 -19.82
N THR A 727 -4.39 -11.13 -20.98
CA THR A 727 -4.94 -10.56 -22.19
C THR A 727 -6.30 -11.19 -22.51
N PRO A 728 -7.17 -10.51 -23.29
CA PRO A 728 -8.52 -11.00 -23.58
C PRO A 728 -8.57 -12.32 -24.37
N ASP A 729 -7.47 -12.68 -25.04
CA ASP A 729 -7.29 -13.89 -25.83
C ASP A 729 -6.83 -15.11 -25.00
N ILE A 730 -6.61 -14.96 -23.69
CA ILE A 730 -6.23 -16.09 -22.84
C ILE A 730 -7.30 -17.19 -22.87
N SER A 731 -6.87 -18.42 -23.15
CA SER A 731 -7.78 -19.58 -23.11
C SER A 731 -8.20 -19.88 -21.67
N ALA A 732 -9.42 -20.38 -21.48
CA ALA A 732 -9.89 -20.81 -20.17
C ALA A 732 -8.96 -21.86 -19.52
N LYS A 733 -8.36 -22.76 -20.31
CA LYS A 733 -7.39 -23.73 -19.79
C LYS A 733 -6.12 -23.03 -19.26
N ALA A 734 -5.52 -22.16 -20.06
CA ALA A 734 -4.31 -21.43 -19.64
C ALA A 734 -4.57 -20.57 -18.41
N PHE A 735 -5.76 -19.95 -18.30
CA PHE A 735 -6.11 -19.17 -17.12
C PHE A 735 -6.31 -20.04 -15.87
N LEU A 736 -6.93 -21.22 -16.00
CA LEU A 736 -7.02 -22.21 -14.92
C LEU A 736 -5.62 -22.67 -14.48
N ASP A 737 -4.72 -22.92 -15.44
CA ASP A 737 -3.36 -23.39 -15.18
C ASP A 737 -2.56 -22.38 -14.35
N LEU A 738 -2.82 -21.07 -14.48
CA LEU A 738 -2.21 -20.04 -13.62
C LEU A 738 -2.61 -20.18 -12.15
N TYR A 739 -3.89 -20.41 -11.85
CA TYR A 739 -4.37 -20.63 -10.48
C TYR A 739 -3.85 -21.94 -9.89
N LEU A 740 -3.85 -23.02 -10.69
CA LEU A 740 -3.27 -24.31 -10.29
C LEU A 740 -1.77 -24.17 -10.00
N LEU A 741 -1.04 -23.42 -10.83
CA LEU A 741 0.38 -23.15 -10.62
C LEU A 741 0.61 -22.33 -9.34
N ALA A 742 -0.15 -21.25 -9.12
CA ALA A 742 -0.07 -20.44 -7.91
C ALA A 742 -0.25 -21.29 -6.64
N TRP A 743 -1.27 -22.14 -6.63
CA TRP A 743 -1.52 -23.08 -5.53
C TRP A 743 -0.37 -24.08 -5.33
N LYS A 744 0.06 -24.77 -6.40
CA LYS A 744 1.14 -25.76 -6.34
C LYS A 744 2.48 -25.17 -5.89
N GLN A 745 2.71 -23.90 -6.19
CA GLN A 745 3.91 -23.17 -5.79
C GLN A 745 3.82 -22.63 -4.35
N GLY A 746 2.72 -22.87 -3.64
CA GLY A 746 2.56 -22.49 -2.23
C GLY A 746 2.37 -20.99 -2.01
N LEU A 747 1.85 -20.25 -2.99
CA LEU A 747 1.42 -18.88 -2.76
C LEU A 747 0.33 -18.85 -1.69
N LYS A 748 0.29 -17.78 -0.89
CA LYS A 748 -0.77 -17.59 0.12
C LYS A 748 -1.98 -16.85 -0.45
N THR A 749 -1.76 -15.95 -1.42
CA THR A 749 -2.83 -15.17 -2.04
C THR A 749 -2.58 -14.89 -3.52
N VAL A 750 -3.67 -14.57 -4.23
CA VAL A 750 -3.66 -13.89 -5.53
C VAL A 750 -4.58 -12.69 -5.41
N TYR A 751 -4.07 -11.50 -5.76
CA TYR A 751 -4.78 -10.23 -5.62
C TYR A 751 -5.69 -9.98 -6.84
N TYR A 752 -5.46 -8.92 -7.63
CA TYR A 752 -6.25 -8.67 -8.83
C TYR A 752 -5.83 -9.52 -10.02
N VAL A 753 -6.82 -9.81 -10.86
CA VAL A 753 -6.59 -10.12 -12.27
C VAL A 753 -6.79 -8.83 -13.08
N ARG A 754 -5.73 -8.38 -13.75
CA ARG A 754 -5.70 -7.19 -14.61
C ARG A 754 -5.84 -7.65 -16.06
N SER A 755 -7.02 -7.46 -16.64
CA SER A 755 -7.27 -7.75 -18.05
C SER A 755 -7.06 -6.50 -18.89
N LYS A 756 -6.32 -6.61 -20.01
CA LYS A 756 -6.06 -5.48 -20.92
C LYS A 756 -7.33 -4.86 -21.54
N ALA A 757 -8.41 -5.62 -21.67
CA ALA A 757 -9.68 -5.13 -22.23
C ALA A 757 -10.49 -4.27 -21.24
N VAL A 758 -10.22 -4.40 -19.94
CA VAL A 758 -10.81 -3.54 -18.94
C VAL A 758 -9.87 -2.36 -18.81
N GLU A 759 -10.19 -1.24 -19.47
CA GLU A 759 -9.61 0.05 -19.08
C GLU A 759 -10.00 0.27 -17.61
N VAL A 760 -9.12 -0.14 -16.70
CA VAL A 760 -9.35 0.08 -15.28
C VAL A 760 -9.11 1.56 -15.06
N GLU A 761 -10.20 2.33 -15.11
CA GLU A 761 -10.30 3.59 -14.36
C GLU A 761 -9.74 3.32 -12.96
N ASP A 762 -8.72 4.09 -12.60
CA ASP A 762 -8.10 4.25 -11.29
C ASP A 762 -8.40 3.16 -10.25
N CYS A 763 -7.37 2.41 -9.86
CA CYS A 763 -7.44 1.49 -8.72
C CYS A 763 -7.84 2.25 -7.44
N VAL A 764 -9.14 2.38 -7.14
CA VAL A 764 -9.68 3.18 -6.03
C VAL A 764 -9.05 2.83 -4.68
N ALA A 765 -8.60 1.58 -4.49
CA ALA A 765 -7.92 1.15 -3.27
C ALA A 765 -6.46 1.66 -3.14
N CYS A 766 -5.72 1.81 -4.25
CA CYS A 766 -4.27 2.12 -4.25
C CYS A 766 -3.90 3.47 -4.92
N SER A 767 -4.78 4.03 -5.76
CA SER A 767 -4.66 5.38 -6.36
C SER A 767 -5.19 6.49 -5.44
N SER A 768 -5.72 6.14 -4.27
CA SER A 768 -6.26 7.07 -3.26
C SER A 768 -5.27 7.33 -2.12
#